data_AF-A0A9P5AAG4-F1
#
_entry.id   AF-A0A9P5AAG4-F1
#
_cell.length_a   1.000
_cell.length_b   1.000
_cell.length_c   1.000
_cell.angle_alpha   90.00
_cell.angle_beta   90.00
_cell.angle_gamma   90.00
#
_symmetry.space_group_name_H-M   'P 1'
#
loop_
_entity.id
_entity.type
_entity.pdbx_description
1 polymer ?
#
loop_
_entity_poly.entity_id
_entity_poly.type
_entity_poly.pdbx_seq_one_letter_code
_entity_poly.pdbx_strand_id
1 'polypeptide(L)'
;MTITNQGLTLLTQPGPNKSTNGTQLNRPDLLITDSYIEGQTKAALSSSTFDVLDPGTNKPWTKVTNNSADDVDATVQVAYKAFQSFKKTSPRARAQWLLKWDALIREHKADLATLLVYETGKPYSEAIGEMDYSLTFVSWFAGEAERIQGTCFAPSAPDRRVITIKQPLGVAVALVPWNFPVAMVLRKAAAALAAGCTMVVKPSPETPVTAMALAKLATEAGFPDGVLNVLPTSLDNTPSLSEALCKHELVKKVTFTGSTRVGTLVANLCSLGLKKVVLELGGNCPCLIFNDADIEAALRELVGLKWRHAGQACVTINRFLVQSGVYDKFLQRFVEETAKYVVGHGAAEGTTLGPVTKPESLDRAERLIKDAVSKGARIVTGGNRVSPKGGEGGYFFEPTILADMSHDTLISCEECFAPIAAFYKFETEDEAVRVANDTPMGLASYAFTKNSDRIWRLFENLEAGMIALNTGNSSAAESPFGGIKMSGYGKEAGKDVAVNEYMISKTDHPLDEQILKAGLEKLIKNHWRKLGARLFPSHDAFLPAIERIDARARPQDWPFERKDEPPDSPLLYIHLTNFSDGAVLAMSVPHVFADQGGLANIIKAWLAVVEGKTPPEMTGFEEDVLGSERFAKYEVKQGDRIGRMRIRSKKDQALVTGRIALDLVKAMKEDSRIVFLPMRVVNNLREKARVALEGKHVLANEISNGDIITAIFTKFVRLNLKSEYKISLSSTINLRDRIPELKGEKGEGFIHNAVHYATANFTISPSTPLHEIALQNRMAVNKALEESDIVAGVSTLRELAKAGQVMLICEPHHKLYSSSNWSGSWQGIDFTKAAPGSYDVTDKNEILVLGQSKTLKAPMRYRVVIMCRTSAGFWCDFAAPVKTMALVDEFIARDPSLESLLGKVDTERKT
;
A
#
# COMPACT_ATOMS: atom_id res chain seq x y z
N MET A 1 -15.60 27.24 17.60
CA MET A 1 -16.90 27.92 17.44
C MET A 1 -17.86 26.94 16.80
N THR A 2 -18.97 26.64 17.47
CA THR A 2 -20.06 25.83 16.92
C THR A 2 -21.37 26.48 17.34
N ILE A 3 -22.28 26.71 16.41
CA ILE A 3 -23.56 27.41 16.63
C ILE A 3 -24.65 26.36 16.83
N THR A 4 -25.38 26.43 17.94
CA THR A 4 -26.64 25.69 18.16
C THR A 4 -27.73 26.64 18.66
N ASN A 5 -28.99 26.34 18.31
CA ASN A 5 -30.20 27.18 18.39
C ASN A 5 -30.70 27.57 19.81
N GLN A 6 -29.85 27.57 20.83
CA GLN A 6 -30.22 27.98 22.19
C GLN A 6 -29.06 28.72 22.88
N GLY A 7 -28.91 30.01 22.59
CA GLY A 7 -28.16 30.97 23.42
C GLY A 7 -26.62 30.82 23.43
N LEU A 8 -25.93 31.97 23.43
CA LEU A 8 -24.48 32.03 23.68
C LEU A 8 -24.19 31.53 25.11
N THR A 9 -23.52 30.39 25.23
CA THR A 9 -22.88 29.99 26.49
C THR A 9 -21.39 30.22 26.35
N LEU A 10 -20.87 31.25 27.02
CA LEU A 10 -19.44 31.39 27.28
C LEU A 10 -19.02 30.19 28.13
N LEU A 11 -18.23 29.28 27.57
CA LEU A 11 -17.51 28.28 28.36
C LEU A 11 -16.46 29.03 29.17
N THR A 12 -16.82 29.38 30.40
CA THR A 12 -15.88 29.82 31.42
C THR A 12 -14.87 28.71 31.66
N GLN A 13 -13.59 29.05 31.60
CA GLN A 13 -12.50 28.12 31.86
C GLN A 13 -12.65 27.51 33.27
N PRO A 14 -12.49 26.19 33.44
CA PRO A 14 -12.24 25.64 34.76
C PRO A 14 -10.85 26.12 35.22
N GLY A 15 -10.78 26.71 36.40
CA GLY A 15 -9.55 27.23 36.99
C GLY A 15 -8.46 26.16 37.19
N PRO A 16 -7.21 26.58 37.43
CA PRO A 16 -6.06 25.69 37.45
C PRO A 16 -6.11 24.78 38.69
N ASN A 17 -6.31 23.49 38.47
CA ASN A 17 -5.96 22.48 39.45
C ASN A 17 -4.43 22.43 39.54
N LYS A 18 -3.89 22.98 40.63
CA LYS A 18 -2.45 22.88 40.94
C LYS A 18 -2.10 21.44 41.28
N SER A 19 -1.52 20.70 40.33
CA SER A 19 -0.71 19.51 40.62
C SER A 19 0.77 19.89 40.58
N THR A 20 1.53 19.28 41.48
CA THR A 20 2.95 19.50 41.71
C THR A 20 3.82 19.05 40.52
N ASN A 21 4.88 19.82 40.23
CA ASN A 21 5.97 19.57 39.26
C ASN A 21 5.71 19.82 37.75
N GLY A 22 5.71 21.08 37.32
CA GLY A 22 6.24 21.58 36.01
C GLY A 22 5.74 21.00 34.66
N THR A 23 4.93 19.95 34.66
CA THR A 23 4.67 19.08 33.50
C THR A 23 3.17 19.08 33.21
N GLN A 24 2.65 20.21 32.71
CA GLN A 24 1.24 20.30 32.35
C GLN A 24 1.01 19.63 30.98
N LEU A 25 0.27 18.53 30.96
CA LEU A 25 -0.10 17.78 29.74
C LEU A 25 -1.59 17.98 29.41
N ASN A 26 -1.93 18.04 28.13
CA ASN A 26 -3.32 18.08 27.68
C ASN A 26 -4.01 16.72 27.83
N ARG A 27 -3.25 15.62 27.65
CA ARG A 27 -3.63 14.24 27.96
C ARG A 27 -2.77 13.69 29.12
N PRO A 28 -3.18 13.93 30.39
CA PRO A 28 -2.43 13.43 31.55
C PRO A 28 -2.28 11.90 31.58
N ASP A 29 -3.19 11.18 30.94
CA ASP A 29 -3.20 9.72 30.85
C ASP A 29 -2.14 9.14 29.90
N LEU A 30 -1.33 9.99 29.23
CA LEU A 30 -0.12 9.60 28.50
C LEU A 30 1.12 9.51 29.40
N LEU A 31 1.08 10.08 30.61
CA LEU A 31 2.11 9.85 31.62
C LEU A 31 1.87 8.48 32.27
N ILE A 32 2.41 7.43 31.66
CA ILE A 32 2.31 6.06 32.15
C ILE A 32 3.57 5.72 32.94
N THR A 33 3.40 5.16 34.15
CA THR A 33 4.50 4.83 35.08
C THR A 33 4.69 3.33 35.29
N ASP A 34 3.78 2.51 34.78
CA ASP A 34 3.83 1.05 34.86
C ASP A 34 4.01 0.46 33.45
N SER A 35 4.41 -0.81 33.35
CA SER A 35 4.58 -1.49 32.06
C SER A 35 3.31 -1.41 31.23
N TYR A 36 3.44 -1.30 29.91
CA TYR A 36 2.28 -1.35 29.02
C TYR A 36 2.27 -2.69 28.28
N ILE A 37 1.45 -3.63 28.75
CA ILE A 37 1.44 -5.04 28.34
C ILE A 37 -0.01 -5.47 28.08
N GLU A 38 -0.25 -6.15 26.95
CA GLU A 38 -1.58 -6.65 26.59
C GLU A 38 -2.65 -5.54 26.53
N GLY A 39 -2.29 -4.37 26.00
CA GLY A 39 -3.21 -3.23 25.89
C GLY A 39 -3.53 -2.54 27.23
N GLN A 40 -2.85 -2.92 28.32
CA GLN A 40 -3.12 -2.43 29.67
C GLN A 40 -1.86 -2.00 30.40
N THR A 41 -2.04 -1.12 31.37
CA THR A 41 -1.01 -0.72 32.32
C THR A 41 -0.89 -1.80 33.41
N LYS A 42 0.32 -2.35 33.61
CA LYS A 42 0.61 -3.45 34.56
C LYS A 42 1.89 -3.15 35.33
N ALA A 43 1.83 -3.18 36.66
CA ALA A 43 3.02 -3.10 37.50
C ALA A 43 3.89 -4.36 37.36
N ALA A 44 5.19 -4.23 37.64
CA ALA A 44 6.10 -5.37 37.77
C ALA A 44 5.64 -6.34 38.86
N LEU A 45 5.93 -7.63 38.70
CA LEU A 45 5.59 -8.68 39.68
C LEU A 45 6.13 -8.40 41.07
N SER A 46 7.33 -7.81 41.14
CA SER A 46 7.97 -7.41 42.40
C SER A 46 7.33 -6.18 43.05
N SER A 47 6.46 -5.46 42.34
CA SER A 47 5.95 -4.13 42.71
C SER A 47 7.04 -3.08 42.97
N SER A 48 8.29 -3.35 42.59
CA SER A 48 9.40 -2.41 42.79
C SER A 48 9.37 -1.30 41.74
N THR A 49 9.97 -0.16 42.06
CA THR A 49 10.02 1.04 41.20
C THR A 49 11.40 1.66 41.21
N PHE A 50 11.72 2.47 40.20
CA PHE A 50 12.93 3.28 40.15
C PHE A 50 12.59 4.73 39.71
N ASP A 51 13.43 5.69 40.11
CA ASP A 51 13.26 7.09 39.74
C ASP A 51 13.77 7.35 38.32
N VAL A 52 12.98 8.06 37.52
CA VAL A 52 13.43 8.70 36.29
C VAL A 52 13.83 10.13 36.65
N LEU A 53 15.10 10.46 36.46
CA LEU A 53 15.64 11.77 36.79
C LEU A 53 15.49 12.72 35.60
N ASP A 54 15.16 13.98 35.88
CA ASP A 54 15.23 15.05 34.89
C ASP A 54 16.69 15.51 34.71
N PRO A 55 17.32 15.33 33.53
CA PRO A 55 18.72 15.72 33.31
C PRO A 55 18.98 17.22 33.47
N GLY A 56 17.95 18.06 33.30
CA GLY A 56 18.05 19.50 33.45
C GLY A 56 18.14 19.98 34.89
N THR A 57 17.76 19.15 35.86
CA THR A 57 17.77 19.50 37.29
C THR A 57 18.44 18.46 38.19
N ASN A 58 18.71 17.26 37.67
CA ASN A 58 19.17 16.08 38.42
C ASN A 58 18.27 15.75 39.64
N LYS A 59 16.96 15.88 39.44
CA LYS A 59 15.95 15.56 40.46
C LYS A 59 15.01 14.47 39.92
N PRO A 60 14.47 13.60 40.79
CA PRO A 60 13.42 12.68 40.39
C PRO A 60 12.24 13.44 39.77
N TRP A 61 11.95 13.13 38.50
CA TRP A 61 10.80 13.67 37.77
C TRP A 61 9.57 12.81 37.99
N THR A 62 9.71 11.49 37.81
CA THR A 62 8.66 10.50 38.07
C THR A 62 9.23 9.16 38.53
N LYS A 63 8.37 8.26 39.00
CA LYS A 63 8.70 6.89 39.40
C LYS A 63 8.11 5.91 38.40
N VAL A 64 8.91 4.94 37.96
CA VAL A 64 8.49 3.93 36.99
C VAL A 64 8.68 2.53 37.56
N THR A 65 7.78 1.61 37.22
CA THR A 65 7.88 0.21 37.64
C THR A 65 9.19 -0.44 37.19
N ASN A 66 9.78 -1.25 38.05
CA ASN A 66 11.08 -1.88 37.84
C ASN A 66 10.89 -3.37 37.55
N ASN A 67 10.71 -3.71 36.27
CA ASN A 67 10.63 -5.11 35.87
C ASN A 67 11.99 -5.81 36.08
N SER A 68 11.92 -7.12 36.27
CA SER A 68 13.03 -8.03 36.47
C SER A 68 13.00 -9.13 35.40
N ALA A 69 13.96 -10.06 35.46
CA ALA A 69 13.93 -11.23 34.57
C ALA A 69 12.65 -12.07 34.73
N ASP A 70 12.03 -12.07 35.91
CA ASP A 70 10.83 -12.86 36.20
C ASP A 70 9.58 -12.37 35.43
N ASP A 71 9.57 -11.10 34.99
CA ASP A 71 8.48 -10.50 34.23
C ASP A 71 8.54 -10.87 32.72
N VAL A 72 9.65 -11.46 32.27
CA VAL A 72 9.93 -11.66 30.84
C VAL A 72 9.06 -12.74 30.22
N ASP A 73 8.96 -13.94 30.82
CA ASP A 73 8.22 -15.06 30.22
C ASP A 73 6.75 -14.67 30.00
N ALA A 74 6.06 -14.21 31.05
CA ALA A 74 4.67 -13.80 30.96
C ALA A 74 4.43 -12.76 29.85
N THR A 75 5.33 -11.79 29.69
CA THR A 75 5.20 -10.76 28.65
C THR A 75 5.47 -11.29 27.25
N VAL A 76 6.46 -12.16 27.08
CA VAL A 76 6.76 -12.79 25.78
C VAL A 76 5.64 -13.75 25.38
N GLN A 77 5.01 -14.46 26.32
CA GLN A 77 3.85 -15.31 26.06
C GLN A 77 2.66 -14.50 25.54
N VAL A 78 2.40 -13.32 26.11
CA VAL A 78 1.40 -12.37 25.60
C VAL A 78 1.69 -12.00 24.15
N ALA A 79 2.92 -11.56 23.85
CA ALA A 79 3.33 -11.20 22.49
C ALA A 79 3.22 -12.37 21.51
N TYR A 80 3.56 -13.59 21.95
CA TYR A 80 3.48 -14.80 21.15
C TYR A 80 2.03 -15.23 20.87
N LYS A 81 1.14 -15.12 21.87
CA LYS A 81 -0.30 -15.39 21.71
C LYS A 81 -0.92 -14.42 20.70
N ALA A 82 -0.63 -13.13 20.83
CA ALA A 82 -1.06 -12.10 19.87
C ALA A 82 -0.52 -12.39 18.46
N PHE A 83 0.73 -12.84 18.34
CA PHE A 83 1.35 -13.19 17.05
C PHE A 83 0.57 -14.26 16.27
N GLN A 84 -0.05 -15.24 16.96
CA GLN A 84 -0.76 -16.34 16.27
C GLN A 84 -1.93 -15.87 15.40
N SER A 85 -2.63 -14.82 15.83
CA SER A 85 -3.69 -14.16 15.07
C SER A 85 -3.14 -13.01 14.21
N PHE A 86 -2.24 -12.19 14.76
CA PHE A 86 -1.72 -10.99 14.08
C PHE A 86 -1.00 -11.32 12.77
N LYS A 87 -0.24 -12.42 12.70
CA LYS A 87 0.46 -12.85 11.48
C LYS A 87 -0.48 -13.16 10.30
N LYS A 88 -1.78 -13.35 10.55
CA LYS A 88 -2.81 -13.63 9.54
C LYS A 88 -3.59 -12.39 9.11
N THR A 89 -3.33 -11.24 9.73
CA THR A 89 -3.96 -9.97 9.35
C THR A 89 -3.54 -9.59 7.93
N SER A 90 -4.41 -8.91 7.19
CA SER A 90 -4.05 -8.43 5.86
C SER A 90 -3.02 -7.30 5.97
N PRO A 91 -2.09 -7.20 5.01
CA PRO A 91 -1.21 -6.05 4.87
C PRO A 91 -1.93 -4.70 4.96
N ARG A 92 -3.07 -4.57 4.28
CA ARG A 92 -3.91 -3.36 4.28
C ARG A 92 -4.38 -2.98 5.68
N ALA A 93 -4.82 -3.94 6.49
CA ALA A 93 -5.27 -3.65 7.86
C ALA A 93 -4.12 -3.14 8.72
N ARG A 94 -2.93 -3.75 8.60
CA ARG A 94 -1.73 -3.27 9.31
C ARG A 94 -1.32 -1.88 8.87
N ALA A 95 -1.37 -1.58 7.57
CA ALA A 95 -1.12 -0.24 7.04
C ALA A 95 -2.11 0.80 7.63
N GLN A 96 -3.39 0.46 7.69
CA GLN A 96 -4.42 1.35 8.26
C GLN A 96 -4.19 1.63 9.75
N TRP A 97 -3.80 0.63 10.55
CA TRP A 97 -3.45 0.84 11.96
C TRP A 97 -2.19 1.70 12.12
N LEU A 98 -1.15 1.49 11.29
CA LEU A 98 0.05 2.34 11.29
C LEU A 98 -0.30 3.80 10.96
N LEU A 99 -1.14 4.06 9.96
CA LEU A 99 -1.58 5.42 9.62
C LEU A 99 -2.42 6.05 10.73
N LYS A 100 -3.27 5.28 11.40
CA LYS A 100 -4.03 5.78 12.56
C LYS A 100 -3.11 6.06 13.76
N TRP A 101 -2.07 5.25 13.96
CA TRP A 101 -1.06 5.49 14.99
C TRP A 101 -0.25 6.76 14.71
N ASP A 102 0.19 6.96 13.46
CA ASP A 102 0.82 8.21 13.02
C ASP A 102 -0.07 9.43 13.31
N ALA A 103 -1.36 9.36 12.97
CA ALA A 103 -2.31 10.43 13.23
C ALA A 103 -2.46 10.75 14.73
N LEU A 104 -2.57 9.74 15.59
CA LEU A 104 -2.70 9.91 17.04
C LEU A 104 -1.43 10.50 17.67
N ILE A 105 -0.25 10.07 17.22
CA ILE A 105 1.02 10.65 17.69
C ILE A 105 1.12 12.12 17.26
N ARG A 106 0.69 12.48 16.04
CA ARG A 106 0.64 13.88 15.59
C ARG A 106 -0.33 14.72 16.41
N GLU A 107 -1.50 14.16 16.72
CA GLU A 107 -2.52 14.83 17.55
C GLU A 107 -1.99 15.17 18.95
N HIS A 108 -1.23 14.24 19.55
CA HIS A 108 -0.67 14.41 20.89
C HIS A 108 0.82 14.79 20.90
N LYS A 109 1.32 15.37 19.80
CA LYS A 109 2.74 15.70 19.61
C LYS A 109 3.31 16.60 20.70
N ALA A 110 2.53 17.59 21.16
CA ALA A 110 2.96 18.52 22.19
C ALA A 110 3.17 17.81 23.54
N ASP A 111 2.22 16.96 23.95
CA ASP A 111 2.33 16.22 25.21
C ASP A 111 3.51 15.25 25.19
N LEU A 112 3.69 14.52 24.07
CA LEU A 112 4.83 13.61 23.88
C LEU A 112 6.17 14.36 23.87
N ALA A 113 6.23 15.55 23.25
CA ALA A 113 7.43 16.37 23.29
C ALA A 113 7.74 16.86 24.70
N THR A 114 6.73 17.24 25.49
CA THR A 114 6.92 17.61 26.90
C THR A 114 7.46 16.43 27.72
N LEU A 115 6.90 15.23 27.59
CA LEU A 115 7.44 14.03 28.24
C LEU A 115 8.90 13.79 27.85
N LEU A 116 9.19 13.89 26.55
CA LEU A 116 10.53 13.67 26.00
C LEU A 116 11.57 14.66 26.54
N VAL A 117 11.20 15.93 26.69
CA VAL A 117 12.09 16.97 27.26
C VAL A 117 12.52 16.58 28.67
N TYR A 118 11.58 16.17 29.52
CA TYR A 118 11.89 15.87 30.92
C TYR A 118 12.71 14.58 31.09
N GLU A 119 12.54 13.57 30.24
CA GLU A 119 13.34 12.34 30.36
C GLU A 119 14.70 12.41 29.64
N THR A 120 14.83 13.21 28.56
CA THR A 120 16.10 13.32 27.81
C THR A 120 16.93 14.55 28.12
N GLY A 121 16.28 15.63 28.57
CA GLY A 121 16.87 16.97 28.70
C GLY A 121 16.88 17.80 27.40
N LYS A 122 16.59 17.24 26.22
CA LYS A 122 16.72 17.99 24.97
C LYS A 122 15.81 19.23 24.93
N PRO A 123 16.18 20.30 24.21
CA PRO A 123 15.30 21.44 24.01
C PRO A 123 13.95 21.03 23.40
N TYR A 124 12.87 21.70 23.81
CA TYR A 124 11.52 21.39 23.31
C TYR A 124 11.41 21.42 21.78
N SER A 125 12.12 22.33 21.11
CA SER A 125 12.19 22.39 19.65
C SER A 125 12.81 21.12 19.04
N GLU A 126 13.86 20.57 19.64
CA GLU A 126 14.45 19.30 19.22
C GLU A 126 13.55 18.10 19.53
N ALA A 127 12.81 18.14 20.64
CA ALA A 127 11.82 17.10 20.96
C ALA A 127 10.71 17.05 19.90
N ILE A 128 10.21 18.20 19.45
CA ILE A 128 9.26 18.29 18.32
C ILE A 128 9.91 17.78 17.04
N GLY A 129 11.16 18.18 16.75
CA GLY A 129 11.90 17.69 15.60
C GLY A 129 12.08 16.18 15.59
N GLU A 130 12.33 15.56 16.75
CA GLU A 130 12.36 14.10 16.88
C GLU A 130 11.01 13.48 16.57
N MET A 131 9.89 14.03 17.06
CA MET A 131 8.55 13.50 16.72
C MET A 131 8.32 13.50 15.21
N ASP A 132 8.58 14.63 14.56
CA ASP A 132 8.36 14.80 13.12
C ASP A 132 9.26 13.85 12.29
N TYR A 133 10.53 13.71 12.70
CA TYR A 133 11.45 12.72 12.12
C TYR A 133 10.96 11.29 12.34
N SER A 134 10.55 10.94 13.55
CA SER A 134 10.16 9.56 13.91
C SER A 134 8.90 9.09 13.17
N LEU A 135 7.97 10.00 12.92
CA LEU A 135 6.73 9.72 12.19
C LEU A 135 6.95 9.43 10.70
N THR A 136 8.10 9.83 10.14
CA THR A 136 8.47 9.42 8.78
C THR A 136 8.60 7.89 8.68
N PHE A 137 9.06 7.20 9.73
CA PHE A 137 9.14 5.73 9.74
C PHE A 137 7.76 5.08 9.78
N VAL A 138 6.85 5.59 10.61
CA VAL A 138 5.49 5.03 10.74
C VAL A 138 4.74 5.13 9.41
N SER A 139 4.74 6.31 8.80
CA SER A 139 4.12 6.54 7.49
C SER A 139 4.78 5.74 6.37
N TRP A 140 6.11 5.64 6.35
CA TRP A 140 6.84 4.82 5.38
C TRP A 140 6.48 3.33 5.48
N PHE A 141 6.53 2.77 6.69
CA PHE A 141 6.26 1.35 6.90
C PHE A 141 4.78 0.98 6.75
N ALA A 142 3.86 1.94 6.88
CA ALA A 142 2.47 1.74 6.47
C ALA A 142 2.39 1.42 4.97
N GLY A 143 3.16 2.12 4.14
CA GLY A 143 3.28 1.81 2.72
C GLY A 143 3.98 0.48 2.46
N GLU A 144 5.10 0.21 3.15
CA GLU A 144 5.85 -1.03 2.96
C GLU A 144 5.06 -2.28 3.36
N ALA A 145 4.14 -2.19 4.34
CA ALA A 145 3.30 -3.31 4.74
C ALA A 145 2.63 -3.99 3.53
N GLU A 146 2.12 -3.19 2.58
CA GLU A 146 1.45 -3.66 1.36
C GLU A 146 2.40 -4.03 0.21
N ARG A 147 3.70 -3.73 0.33
CA ARG A 147 4.73 -3.99 -0.70
C ARG A 147 5.60 -5.20 -0.43
N ILE A 148 5.35 -5.91 0.68
CA ILE A 148 6.02 -7.18 0.99
C ILE A 148 5.67 -8.22 -0.09
N GLN A 149 6.64 -8.52 -0.95
CA GLN A 149 6.47 -9.46 -2.07
C GLN A 149 7.42 -10.66 -1.97
N GLY A 150 6.89 -11.81 -2.39
CA GLY A 150 7.69 -12.98 -2.76
C GLY A 150 8.29 -12.83 -4.15
N THR A 151 8.90 -13.88 -4.69
CA THR A 151 9.48 -13.87 -6.04
C THR A 151 9.23 -15.19 -6.74
N CYS A 152 8.99 -15.16 -8.04
CA CYS A 152 8.99 -16.34 -8.90
C CYS A 152 10.11 -16.19 -9.93
N PHE A 153 11.01 -17.18 -10.02
CA PHE A 153 12.11 -17.15 -10.97
C PHE A 153 12.32 -18.51 -11.66
N ALA A 154 12.93 -18.47 -12.84
CA ALA A 154 13.28 -19.65 -13.62
C ALA A 154 14.50 -20.33 -12.99
N PRO A 155 14.41 -21.61 -12.58
CA PRO A 155 15.57 -22.38 -12.16
C PRO A 155 16.42 -22.83 -13.35
N SER A 156 17.66 -23.25 -13.07
CA SER A 156 18.53 -23.91 -14.05
C SER A 156 17.97 -25.26 -14.51
N ALA A 157 17.18 -25.93 -13.67
CA ALA A 157 16.42 -27.12 -14.02
C ALA A 157 15.18 -26.69 -14.85
N PRO A 158 15.09 -27.05 -16.15
CA PRO A 158 14.05 -26.53 -17.05
C PRO A 158 12.64 -26.98 -16.66
N ASP A 159 12.53 -28.06 -15.89
CA ASP A 159 11.31 -28.71 -15.45
C ASP A 159 10.80 -28.22 -14.09
N ARG A 160 11.30 -27.10 -13.59
CA ARG A 160 10.90 -26.57 -12.28
C ARG A 160 10.53 -25.10 -12.36
N ARG A 161 9.81 -24.64 -11.35
CA ARG A 161 9.77 -23.23 -10.99
C ARG A 161 10.37 -23.07 -9.60
N VAL A 162 10.81 -21.86 -9.28
CA VAL A 162 11.18 -21.51 -7.90
C VAL A 162 10.28 -20.38 -7.47
N ILE A 163 9.57 -20.60 -6.37
CA ILE A 163 8.68 -19.62 -5.76
C ILE A 163 9.21 -19.34 -4.35
N THR A 164 9.40 -18.07 -4.03
CA THR A 164 9.67 -17.62 -2.67
C THR A 164 8.46 -16.87 -2.13
N ILE A 165 8.10 -17.15 -0.89
CA ILE A 165 7.15 -16.34 -0.11
C ILE A 165 7.86 -15.74 1.08
N LYS A 166 7.39 -14.57 1.55
CA LYS A 166 7.88 -13.93 2.77
C LYS A 166 6.83 -14.05 3.87
N GLN A 167 7.23 -14.48 5.05
CA GLN A 167 6.36 -14.55 6.23
C GLN A 167 7.00 -13.82 7.42
N PRO A 168 6.21 -13.26 8.35
CA PRO A 168 6.76 -12.62 9.55
C PRO A 168 7.53 -13.62 10.41
N LEU A 169 8.62 -13.17 11.03
CA LEU A 169 9.50 -14.01 11.85
C LEU A 169 8.83 -14.54 13.13
N GLY A 170 8.09 -13.69 13.85
CA GLY A 170 7.58 -14.04 15.18
C GLY A 170 7.58 -12.86 16.15
N VAL A 171 7.84 -13.18 17.42
CA VAL A 171 8.06 -12.17 18.45
C VAL A 171 9.45 -11.57 18.25
N ALA A 172 9.50 -10.24 18.10
CA ALA A 172 10.73 -9.46 18.08
C ALA A 172 10.93 -8.74 19.42
N VAL A 173 12.18 -8.57 19.82
CA VAL A 173 12.56 -7.72 20.96
C VAL A 173 13.29 -6.50 20.44
N ALA A 174 12.90 -5.32 20.92
CA ALA A 174 13.61 -4.07 20.69
C ALA A 174 14.24 -3.57 21.99
N LEU A 175 15.56 -3.48 22.00
CA LEU A 175 16.34 -2.89 23.08
C LEU A 175 16.74 -1.48 22.63
N VAL A 176 16.16 -0.47 23.28
CA VAL A 176 16.14 0.93 22.77
C VAL A 176 16.96 1.86 23.68
N PRO A 177 17.83 2.73 23.12
CA PRO A 177 18.65 3.66 23.88
C PRO A 177 17.88 4.93 24.28
N TRP A 178 18.53 5.77 25.08
CA TRP A 178 17.96 6.98 25.68
C TRP A 178 18.02 8.24 24.81
N ASN A 179 18.87 8.29 23.78
CA ASN A 179 19.14 9.55 23.09
C ASN A 179 18.03 9.99 22.13
N PHE A 180 17.39 9.05 21.43
CA PHE A 180 16.24 9.31 20.56
C PHE A 180 15.16 8.24 20.81
N PRO A 181 14.55 8.21 22.01
CA PRO A 181 13.70 7.11 22.44
C PRO A 181 12.46 6.94 21.56
N VAL A 182 11.94 8.02 20.96
CA VAL A 182 10.78 7.94 20.07
C VAL A 182 11.19 7.45 18.69
N ALA A 183 12.27 8.00 18.13
CA ALA A 183 12.74 7.56 16.81
C ALA A 183 13.16 6.09 16.84
N MET A 184 13.83 5.66 17.90
CA MET A 184 14.30 4.28 18.05
C MET A 184 13.16 3.30 18.27
N VAL A 185 12.11 3.65 19.03
CA VAL A 185 10.91 2.81 19.14
C VAL A 185 10.19 2.73 17.81
N LEU A 186 9.86 3.87 17.19
CA LEU A 186 9.01 3.89 15.99
C LEU A 186 9.71 3.27 14.77
N ARG A 187 11.01 3.47 14.61
CA ARG A 187 11.78 2.85 13.52
C ARG A 187 11.76 1.31 13.60
N LYS A 188 11.86 0.75 14.80
CA LYS A 188 11.85 -0.71 15.02
C LYS A 188 10.43 -1.27 14.99
N ALA A 189 9.53 -0.67 15.77
CA ALA A 189 8.16 -1.14 15.93
C ALA A 189 7.38 -1.03 14.61
N ALA A 190 7.44 0.11 13.91
CA ALA A 190 6.67 0.26 12.67
C ALA A 190 7.08 -0.77 11.61
N ALA A 191 8.37 -1.06 11.45
CA ALA A 191 8.86 -2.11 10.55
C ALA A 191 8.37 -3.51 10.96
N ALA A 192 8.47 -3.85 12.25
CA ALA A 192 8.02 -5.14 12.76
C ALA A 192 6.51 -5.35 12.61
N LEU A 193 5.72 -4.33 12.95
CA LEU A 193 4.28 -4.36 12.84
C LEU A 193 3.84 -4.39 11.37
N ALA A 194 4.48 -3.64 10.48
CA ALA A 194 4.24 -3.73 9.02
C ALA A 194 4.48 -5.15 8.49
N ALA A 195 5.58 -5.79 8.91
CA ALA A 195 5.91 -7.17 8.59
C ALA A 195 4.87 -8.19 9.09
N GLY A 196 4.14 -7.86 10.17
CA GLY A 196 3.21 -8.78 10.85
C GLY A 196 3.84 -9.52 12.04
N CYS A 197 4.96 -9.03 12.56
CA CYS A 197 5.55 -9.48 13.83
C CYS A 197 4.88 -8.79 15.02
N THR A 198 5.00 -9.38 16.21
CA THR A 198 4.71 -8.67 17.48
C THR A 198 6.03 -8.23 18.12
N MET A 199 5.98 -7.23 18.99
CA MET A 199 7.18 -6.66 19.57
C MET A 199 7.08 -6.47 21.08
N VAL A 200 8.18 -6.78 21.77
CA VAL A 200 8.45 -6.41 23.15
C VAL A 200 9.57 -5.37 23.14
N VAL A 201 9.29 -4.18 23.66
CA VAL A 201 10.24 -3.07 23.74
C VAL A 201 10.75 -2.98 25.18
N LYS A 202 12.07 -2.95 25.34
CA LYS A 202 12.74 -2.58 26.59
C LYS A 202 13.44 -1.25 26.36
N PRO A 203 12.88 -0.13 26.84
CA PRO A 203 13.50 1.19 26.71
C PRO A 203 14.63 1.36 27.73
N SER A 204 15.51 2.32 27.49
CA SER A 204 16.53 2.73 28.45
C SER A 204 15.89 3.21 29.76
N PRO A 205 16.49 2.94 30.94
CA PRO A 205 15.97 3.42 32.22
C PRO A 205 15.85 4.95 32.30
N GLU A 206 16.68 5.67 31.55
CA GLU A 206 16.66 7.12 31.54
C GLU A 206 15.43 7.69 30.83
N THR A 207 14.85 6.97 29.85
CA THR A 207 13.77 7.47 28.99
C THR A 207 12.64 6.46 28.71
N PRO A 208 12.03 5.86 29.74
CA PRO A 208 11.01 4.83 29.54
C PRO A 208 9.62 5.41 29.26
N VAL A 209 9.34 6.65 29.65
CA VAL A 209 7.98 7.19 29.75
C VAL A 209 7.35 7.38 28.38
N THR A 210 8.08 8.00 27.45
CA THR A 210 7.53 8.25 26.12
C THR A 210 7.30 6.94 25.35
N ALA A 211 8.11 5.89 25.58
CA ALA A 211 7.90 4.58 24.96
C ALA A 211 6.58 3.93 25.40
N MET A 212 6.21 4.05 26.68
CA MET A 212 4.92 3.54 27.19
C MET A 212 3.74 4.32 26.60
N ALA A 213 3.87 5.66 26.50
CA ALA A 213 2.86 6.50 25.86
C ALA A 213 2.61 6.10 24.39
N LEU A 214 3.68 5.84 23.63
CA LEU A 214 3.58 5.37 22.24
C LEU A 214 2.84 4.03 22.12
N ALA A 215 3.08 3.10 23.06
CA ALA A 215 2.40 1.80 23.06
C ALA A 215 0.91 1.92 23.36
N LYS A 216 0.52 2.82 24.27
CA LYS A 216 -0.88 3.16 24.50
C LYS A 216 -1.55 3.71 23.24
N LEU A 217 -0.90 4.66 22.56
CA LEU A 217 -1.42 5.21 21.31
C LEU A 217 -1.53 4.15 20.21
N ALA A 218 -0.69 3.10 20.22
CA ALA A 218 -0.82 1.99 19.28
C ALA A 218 -2.10 1.17 19.55
N THR A 219 -2.43 0.91 20.82
CA THR A 219 -3.69 0.26 21.19
C THR A 219 -4.89 1.14 20.79
N GLU A 220 -4.84 2.45 21.04
CA GLU A 220 -5.89 3.39 20.61
C GLU A 220 -6.01 3.46 19.07
N ALA A 221 -4.92 3.24 18.33
CA ALA A 221 -4.91 3.08 16.88
C ALA A 221 -5.59 1.77 16.40
N GLY A 222 -5.89 0.85 17.30
CA GLY A 222 -6.61 -0.39 17.02
C GLY A 222 -5.72 -1.59 16.73
N PHE A 223 -4.42 -1.51 17.02
CA PHE A 223 -3.59 -2.72 17.07
C PHE A 223 -4.13 -3.68 18.14
N PRO A 224 -4.22 -5.00 17.85
CA PRO A 224 -4.67 -5.96 18.85
C PRO A 224 -3.80 -5.97 20.12
N ASP A 225 -4.43 -6.24 21.26
CA ASP A 225 -3.74 -6.38 22.53
C ASP A 225 -2.57 -7.38 22.45
N GLY A 226 -1.43 -6.98 23.01
CA GLY A 226 -0.22 -7.80 23.03
C GLY A 226 0.64 -7.70 21.76
N VAL A 227 0.22 -6.94 20.74
CA VAL A 227 1.03 -6.75 19.53
C VAL A 227 2.27 -5.88 19.79
N LEU A 228 2.15 -4.85 20.62
CA LEU A 228 3.25 -4.01 21.10
C LEU A 228 3.20 -3.96 22.62
N ASN A 229 4.30 -4.34 23.28
CA ASN A 229 4.42 -4.36 24.74
C ASN A 229 5.69 -3.62 25.16
N VAL A 230 5.68 -2.96 26.31
CA VAL A 230 6.81 -2.18 26.84
C VAL A 230 7.12 -2.61 28.26
N LEU A 231 8.36 -3.06 28.51
CA LEU A 231 8.88 -3.39 29.84
C LEU A 231 10.00 -2.40 30.25
N PRO A 232 9.70 -1.37 31.05
CA PRO A 232 10.72 -0.53 31.66
C PRO A 232 11.47 -1.27 32.78
N THR A 233 12.71 -0.89 33.04
CA THR A 233 13.52 -1.50 34.11
C THR A 233 14.66 -0.56 34.47
N SER A 234 15.09 -0.59 35.73
CA SER A 234 16.28 0.11 36.23
C SER A 234 17.58 -0.37 35.57
N LEU A 235 18.66 0.38 35.78
CA LEU A 235 20.01 -0.02 35.35
C LEU A 235 20.44 -1.35 35.98
N ASP A 236 20.13 -1.59 37.25
CA ASP A 236 20.53 -2.81 37.97
C ASP A 236 19.89 -4.07 37.38
N ASN A 237 18.61 -4.00 37.05
CA ASN A 237 17.88 -5.12 36.43
C ASN A 237 18.09 -5.22 34.91
N THR A 238 18.68 -4.20 34.27
CA THR A 238 18.84 -4.15 32.82
C THR A 238 19.60 -5.36 32.25
N PRO A 239 20.76 -5.79 32.80
CA PRO A 239 21.49 -6.94 32.26
C PRO A 239 20.68 -8.24 32.32
N SER A 240 20.13 -8.59 33.48
CA SER A 240 19.41 -9.86 33.69
C SER A 240 18.11 -9.92 32.87
N LEU A 241 17.32 -8.84 32.85
CA LEU A 241 16.09 -8.76 32.06
C LEU A 241 16.39 -8.82 30.55
N SER A 242 17.42 -8.10 30.07
CA SER A 242 17.78 -8.12 28.64
C SER A 242 18.32 -9.49 28.22
N GLU A 243 19.09 -10.15 29.08
CA GLU A 243 19.56 -11.51 28.87
C GLU A 243 18.40 -12.50 28.75
N ALA A 244 17.44 -12.43 29.68
CA ALA A 244 16.24 -13.25 29.64
C ALA A 244 15.45 -13.05 28.32
N LEU A 245 15.24 -11.79 27.89
CA LEU A 245 14.62 -11.49 26.59
C LEU A 245 15.40 -12.06 25.41
N CYS A 246 16.73 -11.90 25.41
CA CYS A 246 17.60 -12.39 24.33
C CYS A 246 17.67 -13.91 24.26
N LYS A 247 17.54 -14.62 25.39
CA LYS A 247 17.59 -16.09 25.45
C LYS A 247 16.23 -16.75 25.25
N HIS A 248 15.13 -16.04 25.49
CA HIS A 248 13.78 -16.60 25.45
C HIS A 248 13.48 -17.36 24.14
N GLU A 249 12.94 -18.57 24.23
CA GLU A 249 12.77 -19.49 23.06
C GLU A 249 11.79 -18.95 22.00
N LEU A 250 10.73 -18.27 22.46
CA LEU A 250 9.71 -17.68 21.59
C LEU A 250 10.17 -16.41 20.86
N VAL A 251 11.24 -15.76 21.31
CA VAL A 251 11.81 -14.59 20.62
C VAL A 251 12.59 -15.07 19.40
N LYS A 252 12.25 -14.55 18.22
CA LYS A 252 12.88 -14.94 16.93
C LYS A 252 13.82 -13.87 16.39
N LYS A 253 13.72 -12.65 16.90
CA LYS A 253 14.55 -11.52 16.48
C LYS A 253 14.85 -10.61 17.66
N VAL A 254 16.08 -10.09 17.70
CA VAL A 254 16.45 -8.97 18.58
C VAL A 254 16.97 -7.82 17.71
N THR A 255 16.51 -6.61 17.98
CA THR A 255 17.09 -5.39 17.42
C THR A 255 17.56 -4.51 18.57
N PHE A 256 18.81 -4.05 18.49
CA PHE A 256 19.45 -3.27 19.53
C PHE A 256 20.08 -2.03 18.93
N THR A 257 19.87 -0.88 19.58
CA THR A 257 20.65 0.32 19.32
C THR A 257 21.34 0.75 20.61
N GLY A 258 22.63 1.06 20.54
CA GLY A 258 23.41 1.51 21.70
C GLY A 258 24.90 1.28 21.55
N SER A 259 25.63 1.15 22.66
CA SER A 259 27.10 1.03 22.60
C SER A 259 27.56 -0.27 21.92
N THR A 260 28.69 -0.21 21.21
CA THR A 260 29.32 -1.38 20.56
C THR A 260 29.62 -2.52 21.54
N ARG A 261 30.06 -2.20 22.75
CA ARG A 261 30.31 -3.17 23.82
C ARG A 261 29.05 -3.98 24.16
N VAL A 262 27.92 -3.30 24.36
CA VAL A 262 26.65 -3.98 24.69
C VAL A 262 26.09 -4.70 23.46
N GLY A 263 26.22 -4.13 22.25
CA GLY A 263 25.83 -4.81 21.01
C GLY A 263 26.53 -6.15 20.81
N THR A 264 27.81 -6.22 21.14
CA THR A 264 28.60 -7.47 21.10
C THR A 264 28.06 -8.51 22.08
N LEU A 265 27.71 -8.08 23.32
CA LEU A 265 27.08 -8.96 24.30
C LEU A 265 25.71 -9.46 23.83
N VAL A 266 24.88 -8.58 23.27
CA VAL A 266 23.57 -8.94 22.72
C VAL A 266 23.71 -9.96 21.58
N ALA A 267 24.66 -9.76 20.67
CA ALA A 267 24.96 -10.72 19.60
C ALA A 267 25.35 -12.10 20.16
N ASN A 268 26.24 -12.13 21.16
CA ASN A 268 26.67 -13.37 21.81
C ASN A 268 25.48 -14.10 22.46
N LEU A 269 24.62 -13.37 23.18
CA LEU A 269 23.43 -13.94 23.81
C LEU A 269 22.45 -14.52 22.77
N CYS A 270 22.23 -13.80 21.68
CA CYS A 270 21.32 -14.22 20.61
C CYS A 270 21.84 -15.43 19.81
N SER A 271 23.17 -15.62 19.76
CA SER A 271 23.81 -16.74 19.06
C SER A 271 23.39 -18.11 19.61
N LEU A 272 23.11 -18.19 20.92
CA LEU A 272 22.66 -19.42 21.58
C LEU A 272 21.35 -19.97 21.01
N GLY A 273 20.48 -19.07 20.52
CA GLY A 273 19.20 -19.42 19.90
C GLY A 273 19.16 -19.17 18.39
N LEU A 274 20.31 -18.89 17.76
CA LEU A 274 20.44 -18.50 16.34
C LEU A 274 19.41 -17.45 15.90
N LYS A 275 19.16 -16.46 16.76
CA LYS A 275 18.14 -15.43 16.51
C LYS A 275 18.64 -14.45 15.46
N LYS A 276 17.73 -13.90 14.66
CA LYS A 276 18.08 -12.81 13.74
C LYS A 276 18.37 -11.55 14.55
N VAL A 277 19.51 -10.90 14.32
CA VAL A 277 19.93 -9.71 15.07
C VAL A 277 20.11 -8.54 14.11
N VAL A 278 19.67 -7.35 14.53
CA VAL A 278 20.06 -6.08 13.92
C VAL A 278 20.71 -5.22 14.99
N LEU A 279 21.90 -4.70 14.71
CA LEU A 279 22.68 -3.88 15.63
C LEU A 279 22.95 -2.53 14.97
N GLU A 280 22.55 -1.45 15.64
CA GLU A 280 22.93 -0.08 15.31
C GLU A 280 23.78 0.47 16.45
N LEU A 281 25.09 0.61 16.23
CA LEU A 281 26.05 0.85 17.29
C LEU A 281 26.70 2.24 17.17
N GLY A 282 27.75 2.47 17.97
CA GLY A 282 28.43 3.76 18.02
C GLY A 282 29.08 4.15 16.69
N GLY A 283 29.18 5.45 16.45
CA GLY A 283 29.87 6.03 15.31
C GLY A 283 31.03 6.94 15.74
N ASN A 284 32.05 7.07 14.88
CA ASN A 284 33.03 8.15 14.98
C ASN A 284 33.08 8.95 13.67
N CYS A 285 31.94 9.54 13.35
CA CYS A 285 31.63 10.04 12.01
C CYS A 285 32.59 11.18 11.61
N PRO A 286 33.38 11.00 10.53
CA PRO A 286 34.22 12.06 10.00
C PRO A 286 33.42 12.96 9.04
N CYS A 287 33.82 14.23 8.95
CA CYS A 287 33.34 15.17 7.95
C CYS A 287 34.52 15.82 7.24
N LEU A 288 34.63 15.60 5.92
CA LEU A 288 35.72 16.11 5.09
C LEU A 288 35.28 17.41 4.41
N ILE A 289 36.00 18.51 4.64
CA ILE A 289 35.75 19.81 4.02
C ILE A 289 36.91 20.13 3.08
N PHE A 290 36.68 20.07 1.77
CA PHE A 290 37.70 20.35 0.76
C PHE A 290 37.81 21.85 0.46
N ASN A 291 38.93 22.27 -0.15
CA ASN A 291 39.20 23.66 -0.51
C ASN A 291 38.14 24.27 -1.44
N ASP A 292 37.50 23.45 -2.27
CA ASP A 292 36.45 23.86 -3.20
C ASP A 292 35.03 23.77 -2.60
N ALA A 293 34.90 23.42 -1.31
CA ALA A 293 33.62 23.35 -0.63
C ALA A 293 32.94 24.72 -0.56
N ASP A 294 31.60 24.72 -0.65
CA ASP A 294 30.82 25.87 -0.22
C ASP A 294 30.77 25.90 1.31
N ILE A 295 31.60 26.75 1.91
CA ILE A 295 31.74 26.88 3.37
C ILE A 295 30.40 27.25 4.02
N GLU A 296 29.64 28.17 3.43
CA GLU A 296 28.38 28.61 4.03
C GLU A 296 27.30 27.53 3.92
N ALA A 297 27.29 26.75 2.83
CA ALA A 297 26.43 25.57 2.74
C ALA A 297 26.81 24.49 3.75
N ALA A 298 28.11 24.23 3.92
CA ALA A 298 28.59 23.28 4.92
C ALA A 298 28.20 23.72 6.35
N LEU A 299 28.37 24.98 6.71
CA LEU A 299 27.99 25.46 8.05
C LEU A 299 26.49 25.31 8.35
N ARG A 300 25.62 25.64 7.39
CA ARG A 300 24.16 25.49 7.55
C ARG A 300 23.74 24.06 7.88
N GLU A 301 24.43 23.08 7.30
CA GLU A 301 24.12 21.67 7.45
C GLU A 301 24.77 21.06 8.72
N LEU A 302 25.99 21.46 9.04
CA LEU A 302 26.84 20.74 10.00
C LEU A 302 26.75 21.26 11.43
N VAL A 303 26.50 22.56 11.63
CA VAL A 303 26.42 23.15 12.98
C VAL A 303 25.25 22.55 13.74
N GLY A 304 24.06 22.53 13.13
CA GLY A 304 22.88 21.88 13.69
C GLY A 304 23.10 20.39 13.97
N LEU A 305 23.72 19.67 13.04
CA LEU A 305 24.02 18.24 13.20
C LEU A 305 25.00 17.96 14.37
N LYS A 306 26.02 18.81 14.56
CA LYS A 306 27.01 18.67 15.64
C LYS A 306 26.36 18.88 17.00
N TRP A 307 25.59 19.95 17.15
CA TRP A 307 25.07 20.36 18.44
C TRP A 307 23.73 19.72 18.79
N ARG A 308 23.06 19.06 17.83
CA ARG A 308 21.81 18.33 18.05
C ARG A 308 21.91 17.44 19.27
N HIS A 309 20.99 17.64 20.21
CA HIS A 309 20.90 16.90 21.47
C HIS A 309 22.24 16.86 22.23
N ALA A 310 22.92 18.00 22.33
CA ALA A 310 24.23 18.13 22.97
C ALA A 310 25.29 17.16 22.39
N GLY A 311 25.19 16.86 21.09
CA GLY A 311 26.09 15.95 20.39
C GLY A 311 25.86 14.47 20.68
N GLN A 312 24.72 14.09 21.25
CA GLN A 312 24.40 12.73 21.67
C GLN A 312 23.64 11.92 20.60
N ALA A 313 24.07 12.00 19.34
CA ALA A 313 23.55 11.14 18.27
C ALA A 313 24.67 10.29 17.67
N CYS A 314 24.38 9.02 17.35
CA CYS A 314 25.39 8.11 16.78
C CYS A 314 25.96 8.62 15.44
N VAL A 315 25.15 9.38 14.69
CA VAL A 315 25.53 9.98 13.40
C VAL A 315 26.15 11.37 13.54
N THR A 316 26.25 11.92 14.75
CA THR A 316 26.86 13.24 14.97
C THR A 316 28.33 13.21 14.53
N ILE A 317 28.77 14.29 13.89
CA ILE A 317 30.16 14.46 13.46
C ILE A 317 31.02 14.60 14.70
N ASN A 318 32.07 13.81 14.79
CA ASN A 318 33.05 13.89 15.87
C ASN A 318 34.39 14.44 15.38
N ARG A 319 34.74 14.17 14.11
CA ARG A 319 36.02 14.54 13.50
C ARG A 319 35.78 15.41 12.26
N PHE A 320 36.03 16.71 12.37
CA PHE A 320 36.04 17.62 11.23
C PHE A 320 37.44 17.59 10.60
N LEU A 321 37.58 16.96 9.43
CA LEU A 321 38.79 16.98 8.63
C LEU A 321 38.65 18.13 7.64
N VAL A 322 39.45 19.18 7.77
CA VAL A 322 39.33 20.40 6.94
C VAL A 322 40.62 20.63 6.19
N GLN A 323 40.52 20.84 4.88
CA GLN A 323 41.69 21.02 4.03
C GLN A 323 42.41 22.33 4.36
N SER A 324 43.74 22.30 4.33
CA SER A 324 44.62 23.39 4.76
C SER A 324 44.25 24.78 4.22
N GLY A 325 43.85 24.85 2.95
CA GLY A 325 43.48 26.12 2.28
C GLY A 325 42.20 26.78 2.79
N VAL A 326 41.33 26.06 3.50
CA VAL A 326 40.08 26.58 4.06
C VAL A 326 39.94 26.38 5.58
N TYR A 327 40.93 25.76 6.22
CA TYR A 327 40.91 25.38 7.65
C TYR A 327 40.57 26.55 8.58
N ASP A 328 41.37 27.63 8.56
CA ASP A 328 41.20 28.74 9.50
C ASP A 328 39.86 29.46 9.29
N LYS A 329 39.47 29.65 8.02
CA LYS A 329 38.20 30.29 7.65
C LYS A 329 37.00 29.47 8.11
N PHE A 330 37.00 28.16 7.86
CA PHE A 330 35.90 27.29 8.27
C PHE A 330 35.80 27.20 9.79
N LEU A 331 36.93 27.02 10.50
CA LEU A 331 36.99 26.99 11.95
C LEU A 331 36.43 28.27 12.57
N GLN A 332 36.88 29.44 12.11
CA GLN A 332 36.38 30.73 12.61
C GLN A 332 34.87 30.86 12.45
N ARG A 333 34.34 30.56 11.26
CA ARG A 333 32.90 30.65 10.99
C ARG A 333 32.10 29.63 11.83
N PHE A 334 32.63 28.43 12.05
CA PHE A 334 32.01 27.43 12.91
C PHE A 334 31.92 27.90 14.37
N VAL A 335 32.93 28.62 14.87
CA VAL A 335 32.91 29.26 16.20
C VAL A 335 31.83 30.33 16.28
N GLU A 336 31.74 31.20 15.27
CA GLU A 336 30.71 32.27 15.19
C GLU A 336 29.28 31.70 15.21
N GLU A 337 29.03 30.61 14.49
CA GLU A 337 27.72 29.94 14.50
C GLU A 337 27.45 29.21 15.82
N THR A 338 28.48 28.59 16.41
CA THR A 338 28.36 27.91 17.71
C THR A 338 28.05 28.87 18.85
N ALA A 339 28.57 30.11 18.80
CA ALA A 339 28.30 31.14 19.81
C ALA A 339 26.81 31.56 19.92
N LYS A 340 25.98 31.17 18.94
CA LYS A 340 24.53 31.46 18.95
C LYS A 340 23.72 30.48 19.82
N TYR A 341 24.33 29.39 20.29
CA TYR A 341 23.66 28.41 21.13
C TYR A 341 23.49 28.90 22.57
N VAL A 342 22.32 28.67 23.13
CA VAL A 342 21.91 29.06 24.48
C VAL A 342 21.74 27.79 25.30
N VAL A 343 22.65 27.58 26.24
CA VAL A 343 22.63 26.44 27.17
C VAL A 343 21.59 26.70 28.26
N GLY A 344 20.67 25.76 28.45
CA GLY A 344 19.59 25.91 29.42
C GLY A 344 18.75 24.65 29.57
N HIS A 345 17.87 24.63 30.57
CA HIS A 345 16.92 23.55 30.75
C HIS A 345 16.04 23.39 29.49
N GLY A 346 15.82 22.16 29.00
CA GLY A 346 15.15 21.93 27.71
C GLY A 346 13.72 22.48 27.62
N ALA A 347 13.03 22.61 28.75
CA ALA A 347 11.70 23.22 28.86
C ALA A 347 11.69 24.77 28.94
N ALA A 348 12.84 25.41 29.15
CA ALA A 348 12.92 26.87 29.27
C ALA A 348 12.91 27.53 27.88
N GLU A 349 12.14 28.60 27.75
CA GLU A 349 12.03 29.38 26.51
C GLU A 349 13.39 29.92 26.05
N GLY A 350 13.66 29.85 24.75
CA GLY A 350 14.92 30.32 24.15
C GLY A 350 16.11 29.37 24.28
N THR A 351 15.98 28.27 25.03
CA THR A 351 17.02 27.22 25.10
C THR A 351 17.19 26.56 23.74
N THR A 352 18.43 26.50 23.26
CA THR A 352 18.80 25.82 22.01
C THR A 352 19.82 24.71 22.20
N LEU A 353 20.37 24.56 23.42
CA LEU A 353 21.17 23.42 23.83
C LEU A 353 20.81 22.96 25.24
N GLY A 354 20.35 21.72 25.36
CA GLY A 354 20.02 21.10 26.64
C GLY A 354 21.25 20.54 27.38
N PRO A 355 21.06 19.93 28.57
CA PRO A 355 22.09 19.12 29.21
C PRO A 355 22.38 17.86 28.39
N VAL A 356 23.50 17.21 28.70
CA VAL A 356 23.65 15.79 28.35
C VAL A 356 22.64 14.97 29.17
N THR A 357 22.18 13.83 28.66
CA THR A 357 21.13 13.06 29.34
C THR A 357 21.64 12.36 30.59
N LYS A 358 22.95 12.08 30.64
CA LYS A 358 23.57 11.28 31.69
C LYS A 358 24.80 11.96 32.28
N PRO A 359 25.03 11.84 33.60
CA PRO A 359 26.16 12.50 34.25
C PRO A 359 27.50 11.98 33.75
N GLU A 360 27.62 10.70 33.37
CA GLU A 360 28.86 10.11 32.88
C GLU A 360 29.33 10.73 31.55
N SER A 361 28.42 11.37 30.80
CA SER A 361 28.77 12.11 29.58
C SER A 361 29.59 13.37 29.90
N LEU A 362 29.43 13.96 31.09
CA LEU A 362 30.27 15.07 31.56
C LEU A 362 31.69 14.61 31.85
N ASP A 363 31.83 13.52 32.62
CA ASP A 363 33.14 12.93 32.95
C ASP A 363 33.88 12.50 31.67
N ARG A 364 33.12 11.96 30.70
CA ARG A 364 33.65 11.62 29.38
C ARG A 364 34.15 12.84 28.65
N ALA A 365 33.37 13.93 28.62
CA ALA A 365 33.76 15.17 27.94
C ALA A 365 35.10 15.69 28.47
N GLU A 366 35.23 15.80 29.79
CA GLU A 366 36.45 16.27 30.45
C GLU A 366 37.65 15.36 30.18
N ARG A 367 37.46 14.03 30.22
CA ARG A 367 38.52 13.06 29.90
C ARG A 367 39.01 13.23 28.47
N LEU A 368 38.11 13.36 27.51
CA LEU A 368 38.44 13.50 26.09
C LEU A 368 39.15 14.83 25.79
N ILE A 369 38.69 15.93 26.40
CA ILE A 369 39.33 17.24 26.25
C ILE A 369 40.73 17.23 26.86
N LYS A 370 40.88 16.67 28.08
CA LYS A 370 42.18 16.58 28.76
C LYS A 370 43.20 15.79 27.96
N ASP A 371 42.79 14.64 27.40
CA ASP A 371 43.65 13.84 26.51
C ASP A 371 44.07 14.65 25.29
N ALA A 372 43.13 15.25 24.57
CA ALA A 372 43.40 16.03 23.38
C ALA A 372 44.39 17.18 23.65
N VAL A 373 44.17 17.95 24.71
CA VAL A 373 45.06 19.07 25.10
C VAL A 373 46.44 18.58 25.50
N SER A 374 46.54 17.47 26.24
CA SER A 374 47.83 16.87 26.60
C SER A 374 48.67 16.43 25.39
N LYS A 375 48.00 16.22 24.25
CA LYS A 375 48.61 15.84 22.97
C LYS A 375 48.67 16.99 21.96
N GLY A 376 48.52 18.23 22.43
CA GLY A 376 48.77 19.44 21.64
C GLY A 376 47.53 20.11 21.02
N ALA A 377 46.33 19.58 21.24
CA ALA A 377 45.11 20.24 20.77
C ALA A 377 44.88 21.56 21.53
N ARG A 378 44.32 22.55 20.84
CA ARG A 378 43.99 23.86 21.40
C ARG A 378 42.49 23.97 21.63
N ILE A 379 42.08 24.37 22.83
CA ILE A 379 40.68 24.75 23.11
C ILE A 379 40.43 26.12 22.47
N VAL A 380 39.49 26.19 21.53
CA VAL A 380 39.09 27.44 20.86
C VAL A 380 37.94 28.12 21.60
N THR A 381 36.99 27.34 22.11
CA THR A 381 35.89 27.80 22.97
C THR A 381 35.37 26.64 23.82
N GLY A 382 34.69 26.96 24.92
CA GLY A 382 34.09 26.01 25.85
C GLY A 382 35.12 25.29 26.74
N GLY A 383 34.83 24.02 27.03
CA GLY A 383 35.71 23.13 27.78
C GLY A 383 35.27 22.86 29.22
N ASN A 384 34.18 23.47 29.69
CA ASN A 384 33.77 23.39 31.09
C ASN A 384 32.33 22.89 31.27
N ARG A 385 32.07 22.30 32.44
CA ARG A 385 30.71 22.16 32.97
C ARG A 385 30.13 23.53 33.26
N VAL A 386 28.83 23.69 33.08
CA VAL A 386 28.12 24.94 33.39
C VAL A 386 26.89 24.68 34.26
N SER A 387 26.38 25.73 34.89
CA SER A 387 25.14 25.70 35.66
C SER A 387 24.27 26.89 35.23
N PRO A 388 23.51 26.76 34.14
CA PRO A 388 22.63 27.84 33.67
C PRO A 388 21.55 28.15 34.71
N LYS A 389 21.04 29.38 34.68
CA LYS A 389 19.98 29.83 35.60
C LYS A 389 18.73 28.96 35.43
N GLY A 390 18.23 28.39 36.53
CA GLY A 390 17.10 27.45 36.51
C GLY A 390 17.45 26.02 36.08
N GLY A 391 18.74 25.72 35.90
CA GLY A 391 19.28 24.38 35.66
C GLY A 391 20.28 23.96 36.74
N GLU A 392 20.17 24.50 37.95
CA GLU A 392 21.10 24.20 39.03
C GLU A 392 21.09 22.71 39.37
N GLY A 393 22.25 22.06 39.26
CA GLY A 393 22.43 20.62 39.50
C GLY A 393 22.24 19.73 38.27
N GLY A 394 21.76 20.26 37.14
CA GLY A 394 21.62 19.51 35.88
C GLY A 394 22.95 19.23 35.17
N TYR A 395 22.92 18.40 34.14
CA TYR A 395 24.12 17.88 33.48
C TYR A 395 24.56 18.75 32.29
N PHE A 396 24.95 20.00 32.52
CA PHE A 396 25.28 20.92 31.43
C PHE A 396 26.78 21.02 31.15
N PHE A 397 27.12 21.16 29.86
CA PHE A 397 28.49 21.32 29.36
C PHE A 397 28.53 22.34 28.22
N GLU A 398 29.57 23.16 28.14
CA GLU A 398 29.72 24.15 27.08
C GLU A 398 29.95 23.49 25.71
N PRO A 399 29.37 24.03 24.62
CA PRO A 399 29.81 23.70 23.26
C PRO A 399 31.32 23.91 23.15
N THR A 400 32.07 22.82 22.99
CA THR A 400 33.53 22.85 23.04
C THR A 400 34.10 22.61 21.65
N ILE A 401 34.97 23.50 21.20
CA ILE A 401 35.68 23.36 19.92
C ILE A 401 37.16 23.16 20.21
N LEU A 402 37.70 22.04 19.73
CA LEU A 402 39.12 21.71 19.78
C LEU A 402 39.71 21.83 18.38
N ALA A 403 40.77 22.61 18.26
CA ALA A 403 41.53 22.78 17.03
C ALA A 403 42.89 22.11 17.14
N ASP A 404 43.53 21.94 15.98
CA ASP A 404 44.90 21.48 15.85
C ASP A 404 45.06 20.05 16.41
N MET A 405 44.04 19.22 16.17
CA MET A 405 43.94 17.86 16.69
C MET A 405 44.95 16.92 16.02
N SER A 406 45.58 16.08 16.85
CA SER A 406 46.36 14.93 16.41
C SER A 406 45.49 13.68 16.26
N HIS A 407 45.84 12.81 15.31
CA HIS A 407 45.17 11.51 15.11
C HIS A 407 45.40 10.53 16.27
N ASP A 408 46.48 10.69 17.02
CA ASP A 408 46.71 9.93 18.25
C ASP A 408 45.97 10.61 19.41
N THR A 409 44.64 10.69 19.37
CA THR A 409 43.82 11.21 20.48
C THR A 409 42.67 10.26 20.76
N LEU A 410 42.17 10.20 22.00
CA LEU A 410 41.04 9.35 22.35
C LEU A 410 39.79 9.70 21.52
N ILE A 411 39.58 10.98 21.19
CA ILE A 411 38.50 11.44 20.29
C ILE A 411 38.60 10.82 18.89
N SER A 412 39.81 10.47 18.43
CA SER A 412 40.00 9.80 17.13
C SER A 412 39.55 8.34 17.12
N CYS A 413 39.50 7.69 18.29
CA CYS A 413 39.22 6.26 18.42
C CYS A 413 37.90 5.93 19.13
N GLU A 414 37.40 6.84 19.98
CA GLU A 414 36.21 6.68 20.80
C GLU A 414 35.08 7.62 20.37
N GLU A 415 33.83 7.20 20.62
CA GLU A 415 32.66 8.04 20.39
C GLU A 415 32.51 9.11 21.48
N CYS A 416 32.39 10.38 21.08
CA CYS A 416 32.32 11.52 22.01
C CYS A 416 31.06 11.52 22.87
N PHE A 417 29.87 11.51 22.23
CA PHE A 417 28.56 11.58 22.90
C PHE A 417 28.46 12.72 23.94
N ALA A 418 29.07 13.84 23.60
CA ALA A 418 29.16 15.07 24.37
C ALA A 418 29.29 16.25 23.40
N PRO A 419 29.04 17.50 23.83
CA PRO A 419 29.11 18.67 22.97
C PRO A 419 30.57 19.08 22.73
N ILE A 420 31.32 18.26 21.98
CA ILE A 420 32.71 18.49 21.57
C ILE A 420 32.83 18.35 20.04
N ALA A 421 33.41 19.36 19.38
CA ALA A 421 33.78 19.33 17.96
C ALA A 421 35.32 19.36 17.83
N ALA A 422 35.91 18.36 17.17
CA ALA A 422 37.35 18.22 17.01
C ALA A 422 37.77 18.46 15.55
N PHE A 423 38.69 19.40 15.32
CA PHE A 423 39.15 19.84 14.01
C PHE A 423 40.58 19.38 13.73
N TYR A 424 40.73 18.71 12.58
CA TYR A 424 41.97 18.17 12.05
C TYR A 424 42.26 18.84 10.71
N LYS A 425 43.52 19.12 10.44
CA LYS A 425 43.98 19.66 9.14
C LYS A 425 44.44 18.51 8.25
N PHE A 426 44.16 18.58 6.96
CA PHE A 426 44.70 17.67 5.94
C PHE A 426 45.14 18.44 4.70
N GLU A 427 46.03 17.85 3.89
CA GLU A 427 46.52 18.46 2.65
C GLU A 427 45.92 17.81 1.39
N THR A 428 45.80 16.48 1.39
CA THR A 428 45.40 15.71 0.19
C THR A 428 44.13 14.89 0.41
N GLU A 429 43.42 14.57 -0.68
CA GLU A 429 42.24 13.71 -0.65
C GLU A 429 42.57 12.31 -0.11
N ASP A 430 43.66 11.70 -0.55
CA ASP A 430 44.09 10.37 -0.11
C ASP A 430 44.39 10.31 1.40
N GLU A 431 45.03 11.36 1.93
CA GLU A 431 45.23 11.52 3.37
C GLU A 431 43.90 11.62 4.11
N ALA A 432 42.98 12.47 3.65
CA ALA A 432 41.69 12.67 4.29
C ALA A 432 40.86 11.38 4.33
N VAL A 433 40.83 10.61 3.23
CA VAL A 433 40.13 9.32 3.15
C VAL A 433 40.78 8.30 4.08
N ARG A 434 42.12 8.20 4.09
CA ARG A 434 42.84 7.28 5.00
C ARG A 434 42.50 7.58 6.46
N VAL A 435 42.57 8.85 6.87
CA VAL A 435 42.26 9.28 8.23
C VAL A 435 40.78 9.07 8.58
N ALA A 436 39.87 9.35 7.64
CA ALA A 436 38.45 9.13 7.85
C ALA A 436 38.13 7.66 8.14
N ASN A 437 38.78 6.75 7.40
CA ASN A 437 38.59 5.31 7.52
C ASN A 437 39.36 4.65 8.67
N ASP A 438 40.37 5.32 9.22
CA ASP A 438 41.19 4.85 10.35
C ASP A 438 40.41 4.92 11.67
N THR A 439 39.40 4.07 11.76
CA THR A 439 38.56 3.87 12.93
C THR A 439 37.89 2.49 12.84
N PRO A 440 37.69 1.79 13.97
CA PRO A 440 36.93 0.54 13.98
C PRO A 440 35.44 0.74 13.67
N MET A 441 34.95 1.98 13.69
CA MET A 441 33.55 2.34 13.44
C MET A 441 33.31 2.67 11.96
N GLY A 442 32.06 2.62 11.51
CA GLY A 442 31.67 2.85 10.12
C GLY A 442 30.18 3.13 9.98
N LEU A 443 29.64 4.05 10.78
CA LEU A 443 28.21 4.38 10.76
C LEU A 443 27.86 5.38 9.65
N ALA A 444 28.30 6.64 9.80
CA ALA A 444 28.12 7.69 8.82
C ALA A 444 29.44 8.39 8.49
N SER A 445 29.55 8.91 7.27
CA SER A 445 30.64 9.79 6.83
C SER A 445 30.07 10.93 5.98
N TYR A 446 30.68 12.11 6.09
CA TYR A 446 30.22 13.33 5.44
C TYR A 446 31.35 13.93 4.61
N ALA A 447 31.03 14.55 3.48
CA ALA A 447 32.01 15.33 2.73
C ALA A 447 31.40 16.51 1.98
N PHE A 448 32.13 17.61 1.89
CA PHE A 448 31.74 18.81 1.16
C PHE A 448 32.78 19.16 0.10
N THR A 449 32.36 19.20 -1.16
CA THR A 449 33.19 19.52 -2.33
C THR A 449 32.32 19.86 -3.53
N LYS A 450 32.81 20.74 -4.41
CA LYS A 450 32.15 21.04 -5.70
C LYS A 450 32.62 20.14 -6.86
N ASN A 451 33.66 19.32 -6.64
CA ASN A 451 34.23 18.46 -7.66
C ASN A 451 33.43 17.15 -7.80
N SER A 452 32.81 16.94 -8.97
CA SER A 452 31.99 15.74 -9.26
C SER A 452 32.78 14.44 -9.24
N ASP A 453 34.02 14.44 -9.73
CA ASP A 453 34.85 13.24 -9.79
C ASP A 453 35.27 12.82 -8.38
N ARG A 454 35.53 13.81 -7.52
CA ARG A 454 35.79 13.59 -6.10
C ARG A 454 34.56 13.02 -5.38
N ILE A 455 33.36 13.51 -5.66
CA ILE A 455 32.11 12.97 -5.09
C ILE A 455 32.04 11.46 -5.31
N TRP A 456 32.29 10.98 -6.53
CA TRP A 456 32.30 9.55 -6.84
C TRP A 456 33.41 8.79 -6.12
N ARG A 457 34.65 9.29 -6.15
CA ARG A 457 35.75 8.65 -5.43
C ARG A 457 35.50 8.57 -3.93
N LEU A 458 34.94 9.61 -3.32
CA LEU A 458 34.60 9.62 -1.89
C LEU A 458 33.47 8.64 -1.58
N PHE A 459 32.45 8.57 -2.44
CA PHE A 459 31.34 7.64 -2.26
C PHE A 459 31.80 6.19 -2.23
N GLU A 460 32.78 5.83 -3.08
CA GLU A 460 33.31 4.47 -3.18
C GLU A 460 34.34 4.15 -2.10
N ASN A 461 35.15 5.13 -1.68
CA ASN A 461 36.31 4.88 -0.83
C ASN A 461 36.09 5.19 0.67
N LEU A 462 35.03 5.89 1.05
CA LEU A 462 34.71 6.10 2.47
C LEU A 462 34.04 4.86 3.08
N GLU A 463 34.62 4.34 4.16
CA GLU A 463 34.18 3.11 4.81
C GLU A 463 33.13 3.38 5.90
N ALA A 464 31.93 3.81 5.48
CA ALA A 464 30.77 3.93 6.36
C ALA A 464 29.50 3.43 5.68
N GLY A 465 28.53 2.97 6.47
CA GLY A 465 27.25 2.46 5.95
C GLY A 465 26.35 3.53 5.35
N MET A 466 26.57 4.80 5.71
CA MET A 466 25.84 5.97 5.20
C MET A 466 26.82 7.06 4.80
N ILE A 467 26.81 7.48 3.53
CA ILE A 467 27.67 8.54 3.01
C ILE A 467 26.81 9.74 2.60
N ALA A 468 27.09 10.90 3.18
CA ALA A 468 26.38 12.14 2.90
C ALA A 468 27.32 13.15 2.22
N LEU A 469 27.04 13.44 0.95
CA LEU A 469 27.85 14.35 0.13
C LEU A 469 27.12 15.68 -0.04
N ASN A 470 27.74 16.77 0.38
CA ASN A 470 27.20 18.13 0.40
C ASN A 470 25.91 18.32 1.21
N THR A 471 25.68 17.48 2.21
CA THR A 471 24.55 17.59 3.16
C THR A 471 24.93 17.03 4.52
N GLY A 472 24.31 17.54 5.58
CA GLY A 472 24.38 16.99 6.94
C GLY A 472 23.33 15.90 7.18
N ASN A 473 22.44 15.66 6.23
CA ASN A 473 21.42 14.63 6.35
C ASN A 473 21.91 13.28 5.82
N SER A 474 22.08 12.31 6.72
CA SER A 474 22.42 10.92 6.40
C SER A 474 21.27 9.95 6.67
N SER A 475 20.07 10.43 6.99
CA SER A 475 18.95 9.58 7.38
C SER A 475 17.63 9.98 6.71
N ALA A 476 16.92 8.97 6.21
CA ALA A 476 15.55 9.08 5.76
C ALA A 476 14.84 7.72 5.97
N ALA A 477 13.51 7.69 6.01
CA ALA A 477 12.77 6.44 6.23
C ALA A 477 12.89 5.47 5.02
N GLU A 478 12.99 6.04 3.83
CA GLU A 478 13.13 5.37 2.54
C GLU A 478 14.55 4.91 2.23
N SER A 479 15.55 5.37 2.98
CA SER A 479 16.96 5.04 2.79
C SER A 479 17.43 4.03 3.82
N PRO A 480 18.19 2.98 3.44
CA PRO A 480 18.76 2.04 4.40
C PRO A 480 19.63 2.73 5.45
N PHE A 481 19.16 2.72 6.70
CA PHE A 481 19.93 3.21 7.84
C PHE A 481 20.70 2.05 8.45
N GLY A 482 22.02 2.18 8.52
CA GLY A 482 22.83 1.39 9.42
C GLY A 482 24.31 1.33 9.12
N GLY A 483 25.11 0.87 10.08
CA GLY A 483 26.57 0.85 9.99
C GLY A 483 27.18 -0.33 9.21
N ILE A 484 28.49 -0.27 9.06
CA ILE A 484 29.41 -1.37 8.77
C ILE A 484 30.47 -1.46 9.87
N LYS A 485 31.43 -2.39 9.77
CA LYS A 485 32.48 -2.62 10.79
C LYS A 485 31.87 -2.83 12.19
N MET A 486 32.43 -2.20 13.23
CA MET A 486 31.94 -2.28 14.60
C MET A 486 30.73 -1.36 14.90
N SER A 487 30.25 -0.62 13.89
CA SER A 487 29.01 0.16 14.01
C SER A 487 27.75 -0.68 13.81
N GLY A 488 27.89 -1.98 13.52
CA GLY A 488 26.80 -2.95 13.56
C GLY A 488 26.53 -3.64 12.23
N TYR A 489 25.39 -4.34 12.17
CA TYR A 489 24.94 -5.10 10.99
C TYR A 489 23.42 -5.21 10.95
N GLY A 490 22.89 -5.48 9.75
CA GLY A 490 21.47 -5.28 9.44
C GLY A 490 21.17 -3.82 9.11
N LYS A 491 19.90 -3.50 8.85
CA LYS A 491 19.45 -2.12 8.55
C LYS A 491 18.05 -1.87 9.14
N GLU A 492 17.76 -0.63 9.51
CA GLU A 492 16.53 -0.25 10.22
C GLU A 492 15.56 0.62 9.43
N ALA A 493 15.96 1.10 8.26
CA ALA A 493 15.13 1.84 7.33
C ALA A 493 15.34 1.33 5.89
N GLY A 494 14.69 1.94 4.90
CA GLY A 494 14.89 1.60 3.50
C GLY A 494 13.72 0.88 2.85
N LYS A 495 13.58 1.07 1.53
CA LYS A 495 12.68 0.27 0.68
C LYS A 495 13.08 -1.20 0.70
N ASP A 496 12.15 -2.07 1.06
CA ASP A 496 12.30 -3.52 1.22
C ASP A 496 13.31 -3.97 2.28
N VAL A 497 14.34 -3.19 2.61
CA VAL A 497 15.48 -3.62 3.44
C VAL A 497 15.08 -3.87 4.89
N ALA A 498 14.58 -2.86 5.61
CA ALA A 498 14.27 -2.99 7.03
C ALA A 498 13.12 -3.95 7.28
N VAL A 499 12.09 -3.96 6.43
CA VAL A 499 10.99 -4.93 6.58
C VAL A 499 11.49 -6.36 6.40
N ASN A 500 12.41 -6.62 5.45
CA ASN A 500 13.03 -7.95 5.30
C ASN A 500 13.81 -8.40 6.54
N GLU A 501 14.27 -7.48 7.39
CA GLU A 501 14.88 -7.83 8.68
C GLU A 501 13.90 -8.51 9.64
N TYR A 502 12.60 -8.39 9.41
CA TYR A 502 11.49 -8.99 10.17
C TYR A 502 10.79 -10.14 9.44
N MET A 503 11.31 -10.56 8.29
CA MET A 503 10.73 -11.62 7.46
C MET A 503 11.63 -12.85 7.36
N ILE A 504 11.00 -14.00 7.17
CA ILE A 504 11.63 -15.24 6.71
C ILE A 504 11.16 -15.55 5.29
N SER A 505 12.11 -15.92 4.42
CA SER A 505 11.80 -16.41 3.08
C SER A 505 11.62 -17.92 3.12
N LYS A 506 10.55 -18.41 2.50
CA LYS A 506 10.35 -19.85 2.26
C LYS A 506 10.36 -20.09 0.76
N THR A 507 11.16 -21.05 0.34
CA THR A 507 11.33 -21.41 -1.06
C THR A 507 10.65 -22.74 -1.32
N ASP A 508 9.84 -22.77 -2.37
CA ASP A 508 9.29 -23.97 -2.95
C ASP A 508 9.87 -24.17 -4.36
N HIS A 509 10.13 -25.42 -4.72
CA HIS A 509 10.60 -25.82 -6.04
C HIS A 509 9.55 -26.72 -6.69
N PRO A 510 8.35 -26.20 -7.01
CA PRO A 510 7.35 -27.02 -7.63
C PRO A 510 7.89 -27.52 -8.97
N LEU A 511 7.72 -28.82 -9.20
CA LEU A 511 7.88 -29.39 -10.52
C LEU A 511 6.90 -28.68 -11.46
N ASP A 512 7.35 -28.42 -12.69
CA ASP A 512 6.45 -28.01 -13.75
C ASP A 512 5.34 -29.06 -13.85
N GLU A 513 4.09 -28.59 -13.85
CA GLU A 513 2.90 -29.42 -13.77
C GLU A 513 2.89 -30.49 -14.88
N GLN A 514 3.54 -30.20 -16.01
CA GLN A 514 3.75 -31.15 -17.12
C GLN A 514 4.59 -32.37 -16.73
N ILE A 515 5.61 -32.21 -15.89
CA ILE A 515 6.53 -33.29 -15.47
C ILE A 515 5.94 -34.11 -14.32
N LEU A 516 5.22 -33.45 -13.40
CA LEU A 516 4.43 -34.15 -12.36
C LEU A 516 3.40 -35.09 -12.99
N LYS A 517 2.67 -34.62 -14.02
CA LYS A 517 1.77 -35.48 -14.82
C LYS A 517 2.51 -36.62 -15.50
N ALA A 518 3.64 -36.35 -16.16
CA ALA A 518 4.42 -37.38 -16.86
C ALA A 518 4.99 -38.44 -15.90
N GLY A 519 5.47 -38.03 -14.72
CA GLY A 519 5.97 -38.94 -13.68
C GLY A 519 4.85 -39.79 -13.07
N LEU A 520 3.70 -39.18 -12.76
CA LEU A 520 2.52 -39.90 -12.25
C LEU A 520 1.98 -40.88 -13.30
N GLU A 521 1.87 -40.47 -14.57
CA GLU A 521 1.41 -41.33 -15.66
C GLU A 521 2.36 -42.51 -15.92
N LYS A 522 3.68 -42.32 -15.79
CA LYS A 522 4.67 -43.40 -15.95
C LYS A 522 4.62 -44.39 -14.77
N LEU A 523 4.38 -43.89 -13.55
CA LEU A 523 4.20 -44.73 -12.36
C LEU A 523 2.88 -45.52 -12.44
N ILE A 524 1.80 -44.85 -12.86
CA ILE A 524 0.46 -45.43 -13.05
C ILE A 524 0.49 -46.46 -14.19
N LYS A 525 1.09 -46.17 -15.35
CA LYS A 525 1.20 -47.11 -16.47
C LYS A 525 2.04 -48.35 -16.13
N ASN A 526 3.13 -48.21 -15.39
CA ASN A 526 3.98 -49.35 -15.04
C ASN A 526 3.40 -50.25 -13.95
N HIS A 527 2.64 -49.70 -13.00
CA HIS A 527 1.93 -50.52 -12.01
C HIS A 527 0.66 -51.18 -12.59
N TRP A 528 -0.07 -50.49 -13.46
CA TRP A 528 -1.30 -51.03 -14.07
C TRP A 528 -1.05 -52.12 -15.12
N ARG A 529 0.09 -52.11 -15.82
CA ARG A 529 0.43 -53.17 -16.80
C ARG A 529 0.74 -54.53 -16.14
N LYS A 530 1.23 -54.54 -14.90
CA LYS A 530 1.54 -55.79 -14.17
C LYS A 530 0.34 -56.38 -13.44
N LEU A 531 -0.64 -55.58 -13.05
CA LEU A 531 -1.86 -56.06 -12.39
C LEU A 531 -3.06 -56.28 -13.33
N GLY A 532 -3.14 -55.56 -14.46
CA GLY A 532 -4.32 -55.58 -15.34
C GLY A 532 -4.51 -56.85 -16.19
N ALA A 533 -3.50 -57.71 -16.35
CA ALA A 533 -3.56 -58.85 -17.26
C ALA A 533 -4.00 -60.18 -16.62
N ARG A 534 -4.23 -60.23 -15.30
CA ARG A 534 -4.40 -61.52 -14.60
C ARG A 534 -5.65 -61.69 -13.76
N LEU A 535 -6.49 -60.67 -13.56
CA LEU A 535 -7.56 -60.79 -12.58
C LEU A 535 -8.99 -60.45 -13.01
N PHE A 536 -9.31 -59.58 -13.99
CA PHE A 536 -10.73 -59.36 -14.36
C PHE A 536 -10.93 -58.91 -15.83
N PRO A 537 -11.64 -59.70 -16.67
CA PRO A 537 -12.37 -59.18 -17.81
C PRO A 537 -13.66 -58.53 -17.29
N SER A 538 -14.06 -57.41 -17.90
CA SER A 538 -15.13 -56.50 -17.46
C SER A 538 -14.75 -55.57 -16.29
N HIS A 539 -14.85 -54.29 -16.59
CA HIS A 539 -14.73 -53.16 -15.69
C HIS A 539 -15.82 -53.26 -14.61
N ASP A 540 -15.44 -53.35 -13.34
CA ASP A 540 -15.68 -52.28 -12.37
C ASP A 540 -15.18 -52.62 -10.96
N ALA A 541 -14.58 -51.59 -10.35
CA ALA A 541 -14.37 -51.36 -8.92
C ALA A 541 -13.53 -52.36 -8.09
N PHE A 542 -12.27 -52.00 -7.79
CA PHE A 542 -11.67 -52.33 -6.49
C PHE A 542 -10.55 -51.36 -6.07
N LEU A 543 -10.93 -50.33 -5.31
CA LEU A 543 -10.22 -49.72 -4.17
C LEU A 543 -11.24 -48.78 -3.49
N PRO A 544 -11.18 -48.59 -2.16
CA PRO A 544 -12.31 -48.13 -1.38
C PRO A 544 -12.71 -46.70 -1.75
N ALA A 545 -14.01 -46.47 -1.85
CA ALA A 545 -14.59 -45.22 -2.27
C ALA A 545 -14.22 -44.07 -1.32
N ILE A 546 -14.18 -42.86 -1.89
CA ILE A 546 -13.76 -41.62 -1.22
C ILE A 546 -14.59 -41.30 0.04
N GLU A 547 -15.76 -41.93 0.19
CA GLU A 547 -16.70 -41.71 1.27
C GLU A 547 -16.12 -41.98 2.67
N ARG A 548 -15.09 -42.82 2.82
CA ARG A 548 -14.51 -43.12 4.16
C ARG A 548 -13.45 -42.13 4.66
N ILE A 549 -12.84 -41.33 3.79
CA ILE A 549 -11.93 -40.25 4.23
C ILE A 549 -12.71 -38.97 4.53
N ASP A 550 -13.90 -38.82 3.95
CA ASP A 550 -14.74 -37.62 4.08
C ASP A 550 -15.63 -37.59 5.34
N ALA A 551 -15.67 -38.66 6.14
CA ALA A 551 -16.58 -38.78 7.30
C ALA A 551 -16.15 -38.01 8.57
N ARG A 552 -14.93 -37.46 8.67
CA ARG A 552 -14.47 -36.71 9.87
C ARG A 552 -14.44 -35.19 9.71
N ALA A 553 -14.80 -34.66 8.53
CA ALA A 553 -14.82 -33.22 8.25
C ALA A 553 -16.20 -32.70 7.76
N ARG A 554 -17.28 -33.50 7.91
CA ARG A 554 -18.66 -33.18 7.52
C ARG A 554 -19.53 -32.82 8.75
N PRO A 555 -20.18 -31.65 8.81
CA PRO A 555 -21.42 -31.46 9.59
C PRO A 555 -22.55 -32.32 8.99
N GLN A 556 -23.48 -32.80 9.83
CA GLN A 556 -24.45 -33.87 9.51
C GLN A 556 -25.51 -33.52 8.44
N ASP A 557 -25.54 -32.29 7.95
CA ASP A 557 -26.64 -31.71 7.19
C ASP A 557 -26.18 -31.04 5.88
N TRP A 558 -25.06 -31.53 5.31
CA TRP A 558 -24.54 -31.21 3.98
C TRP A 558 -25.21 -32.04 2.87
N PRO A 559 -25.95 -31.45 1.90
CA PRO A 559 -26.54 -32.19 0.81
C PRO A 559 -25.87 -31.83 -0.54
N PHE A 560 -25.10 -32.80 -1.03
CA PHE A 560 -24.63 -33.00 -2.41
C PHE A 560 -23.26 -32.44 -2.86
N GLU A 561 -22.55 -33.40 -3.46
CA GLU A 561 -21.15 -33.49 -3.88
C GLU A 561 -20.99 -33.14 -5.38
N ARG A 562 -19.83 -32.58 -5.76
CA ARG A 562 -19.45 -32.24 -7.15
C ARG A 562 -18.77 -33.40 -7.88
N LYS A 563 -19.42 -34.54 -8.07
CA LYS A 563 -18.78 -35.66 -8.77
C LYS A 563 -19.27 -35.93 -10.19
N ASP A 564 -20.40 -35.36 -10.60
CA ASP A 564 -21.05 -35.77 -11.87
C ASP A 564 -21.35 -34.62 -12.86
N GLU A 565 -20.65 -33.47 -12.81
CA GLU A 565 -20.91 -32.39 -13.79
C GLU A 565 -20.19 -32.63 -15.14
N PRO A 566 -20.91 -32.73 -16.28
CA PRO A 566 -20.33 -32.96 -17.60
C PRO A 566 -19.67 -31.69 -18.21
N PRO A 567 -18.90 -31.83 -19.32
CA PRO A 567 -18.00 -30.81 -19.90
C PRO A 567 -18.63 -29.49 -20.42
N ASP A 568 -19.93 -29.26 -20.23
CA ASP A 568 -20.70 -28.22 -20.93
C ASP A 568 -20.98 -26.97 -20.06
N SER A 569 -20.03 -26.50 -19.25
CA SER A 569 -20.23 -25.29 -18.44
C SER A 569 -19.45 -24.07 -18.96
N PRO A 570 -20.01 -23.26 -19.88
CA PRO A 570 -19.56 -21.89 -20.11
C PRO A 570 -20.57 -20.90 -19.50
N LEU A 571 -20.10 -20.09 -18.55
CA LEU A 571 -20.80 -18.91 -18.05
C LEU A 571 -20.36 -17.69 -18.87
N LEU A 572 -21.32 -17.02 -19.51
CA LEU A 572 -21.08 -15.75 -20.21
C LEU A 572 -21.11 -14.60 -19.21
N TYR A 573 -20.03 -13.84 -19.12
CA TYR A 573 -19.92 -12.62 -18.32
C TYR A 573 -20.46 -11.42 -19.10
N ILE A 574 -21.33 -10.62 -18.46
CA ILE A 574 -21.91 -9.40 -19.02
C ILE A 574 -21.73 -8.28 -17.98
N HIS A 575 -21.14 -7.16 -18.39
CA HIS A 575 -21.03 -5.97 -17.55
C HIS A 575 -22.23 -5.05 -17.79
N LEU A 576 -23.00 -4.78 -16.74
CA LEU A 576 -24.20 -3.96 -16.77
C LEU A 576 -24.00 -2.74 -15.88
N THR A 577 -24.18 -1.55 -16.43
CA THR A 577 -24.17 -0.31 -15.65
C THR A 577 -25.56 0.30 -15.66
N ASN A 578 -26.12 0.49 -14.45
CA ASN A 578 -27.37 1.23 -14.25
C ASN A 578 -27.02 2.66 -13.80
N PHE A 579 -27.44 3.67 -14.54
CA PHE A 579 -27.24 5.06 -14.17
C PHE A 579 -28.33 5.51 -13.18
N SER A 580 -27.99 6.41 -12.25
CA SER A 580 -28.81 6.75 -11.06
C SER A 580 -30.21 7.29 -11.36
N ASP A 581 -30.47 7.59 -12.61
CA ASP A 581 -31.61 8.29 -13.14
C ASP A 581 -32.52 7.32 -13.96
N GLY A 582 -32.00 6.17 -14.40
CA GLY A 582 -32.78 4.97 -14.75
C GLY A 582 -33.20 4.81 -16.22
N ALA A 583 -32.80 5.73 -17.10
CA ALA A 583 -33.13 5.73 -18.54
C ALA A 583 -32.13 5.00 -19.44
N VAL A 584 -30.93 4.64 -18.96
CA VAL A 584 -29.91 3.94 -19.77
C VAL A 584 -29.38 2.71 -19.03
N LEU A 585 -29.48 1.55 -19.67
CA LEU A 585 -28.78 0.32 -19.28
C LEU A 585 -27.65 0.10 -20.30
N ALA A 586 -26.39 0.27 -19.88
CA ALA A 586 -25.25 -0.03 -20.75
C ALA A 586 -24.82 -1.48 -20.57
N MET A 587 -24.66 -2.22 -21.68
CA MET A 587 -24.26 -3.62 -21.69
C MET A 587 -22.94 -3.78 -22.44
N SER A 588 -21.89 -4.19 -21.72
CA SER A 588 -20.60 -4.55 -22.32
C SER A 588 -20.41 -6.07 -22.30
N VAL A 589 -20.33 -6.66 -23.48
CA VAL A 589 -19.95 -8.05 -23.72
C VAL A 589 -18.52 -8.03 -24.28
N PRO A 590 -17.58 -8.87 -23.80
CA PRO A 590 -16.20 -8.84 -24.30
C PRO A 590 -16.14 -8.95 -25.83
N HIS A 591 -15.32 -8.09 -26.44
CA HIS A 591 -15.11 -7.83 -27.87
C HIS A 591 -14.80 -9.06 -28.76
N VAL A 592 -14.64 -10.24 -28.16
CA VAL A 592 -14.15 -11.50 -28.77
C VAL A 592 -15.28 -12.36 -29.36
N PHE A 593 -16.53 -11.97 -29.19
CA PHE A 593 -17.70 -12.77 -29.59
C PHE A 593 -18.59 -12.11 -30.65
N ALA A 594 -18.20 -10.95 -31.18
CA ALA A 594 -18.94 -10.30 -32.25
C ALA A 594 -18.54 -10.78 -33.66
N ASP A 595 -17.30 -11.23 -33.90
CA ASP A 595 -16.93 -11.93 -35.16
C ASP A 595 -15.56 -12.63 -35.06
N GLN A 596 -15.39 -13.71 -35.82
CA GLN A 596 -14.50 -14.88 -35.59
C GLN A 596 -12.97 -14.69 -35.78
N GLY A 597 -12.14 -15.66 -35.29
CA GLY A 597 -10.82 -15.92 -35.92
C GLY A 597 -9.75 -16.70 -35.16
N GLY A 598 -9.57 -16.53 -33.84
CA GLY A 598 -8.39 -17.08 -33.13
C GLY A 598 -8.56 -18.50 -32.55
N LEU A 599 -9.80 -18.89 -32.25
CA LEU A 599 -10.09 -20.19 -31.64
C LEU A 599 -9.87 -21.35 -32.63
N ALA A 600 -9.90 -21.08 -33.94
CA ALA A 600 -9.83 -22.08 -34.99
C ALA A 600 -8.43 -22.68 -35.22
N ASN A 601 -7.34 -21.90 -35.07
CA ASN A 601 -5.97 -22.42 -35.19
C ASN A 601 -5.56 -23.25 -33.96
N ILE A 602 -6.07 -22.85 -32.80
CA ILE A 602 -5.90 -23.60 -31.56
C ILE A 602 -6.68 -24.91 -31.66
N ILE A 603 -7.94 -24.88 -32.10
CA ILE A 603 -8.74 -26.10 -32.30
C ILE A 603 -8.14 -27.00 -33.40
N LYS A 604 -7.55 -26.48 -34.48
CA LYS A 604 -6.94 -27.28 -35.56
C LYS A 604 -5.60 -27.92 -35.19
N ALA A 605 -4.71 -27.20 -34.51
CA ALA A 605 -3.47 -27.78 -33.97
C ALA A 605 -3.79 -28.85 -32.92
N TRP A 606 -4.83 -28.62 -32.13
CA TRP A 606 -5.31 -29.55 -31.12
C TRP A 606 -6.00 -30.78 -31.73
N LEU A 607 -6.80 -30.63 -32.80
CA LEU A 607 -7.38 -31.73 -33.58
C LEU A 607 -6.31 -32.56 -34.31
N ALA A 608 -5.26 -31.92 -34.87
CA ALA A 608 -4.16 -32.62 -35.55
C ALA A 608 -3.34 -33.47 -34.57
N VAL A 609 -3.08 -32.94 -33.37
CA VAL A 609 -2.37 -33.63 -32.29
C VAL A 609 -3.21 -34.76 -31.67
N VAL A 610 -4.54 -34.59 -31.59
CA VAL A 610 -5.48 -35.64 -31.13
C VAL A 610 -5.64 -36.76 -32.17
N GLU A 611 -5.52 -36.47 -33.47
CA GLU A 611 -5.63 -37.43 -34.58
C GLU A 611 -4.30 -38.11 -34.96
N GLY A 612 -3.20 -37.81 -34.25
CA GLY A 612 -1.88 -38.41 -34.50
C GLY A 612 -1.19 -37.91 -35.78
N LYS A 613 -1.58 -36.73 -36.29
CA LYS A 613 -0.96 -36.07 -37.44
C LYS A 613 0.02 -35.01 -36.97
N THR A 614 1.04 -34.73 -37.79
CA THR A 614 1.93 -33.59 -37.54
C THR A 614 1.10 -32.31 -37.62
N PRO A 615 1.08 -31.47 -36.58
CA PRO A 615 0.34 -30.21 -36.60
C PRO A 615 0.80 -29.39 -37.82
N PRO A 616 -0.11 -28.83 -38.64
CA PRO A 616 0.27 -28.04 -39.80
C PRO A 616 1.17 -26.89 -39.37
N GLU A 617 2.17 -26.57 -40.18
CA GLU A 617 3.04 -25.42 -39.94
C GLU A 617 2.18 -24.18 -39.73
N MET A 618 2.42 -23.52 -38.60
CA MET A 618 1.80 -22.25 -38.25
C MET A 618 2.38 -21.18 -39.18
N THR A 619 1.93 -21.12 -40.43
CA THR A 619 2.30 -20.05 -41.35
C THR A 619 1.56 -18.78 -40.90
N GLY A 620 2.28 -17.94 -40.17
CA GLY A 620 1.82 -16.59 -39.84
C GLY A 620 1.67 -15.76 -41.11
N PHE A 621 0.63 -14.92 -41.14
CA PHE A 621 0.70 -13.72 -41.95
C PHE A 621 1.78 -12.81 -41.35
N GLU A 622 2.63 -12.27 -42.21
CA GLU A 622 3.92 -11.65 -41.86
C GLU A 622 3.81 -10.29 -41.17
N GLU A 623 2.61 -9.79 -40.84
CA GLU A 623 2.46 -8.49 -40.22
C GLU A 623 1.18 -8.38 -39.37
N ASP A 624 1.04 -9.20 -38.33
CA ASP A 624 0.23 -8.81 -37.17
C ASP A 624 1.02 -9.06 -35.87
N VAL A 625 1.13 -7.99 -35.09
CA VAL A 625 2.12 -7.71 -34.05
C VAL A 625 1.77 -8.51 -32.79
N LEU A 626 2.58 -9.46 -32.35
CA LEU A 626 3.58 -9.28 -31.30
C LEU A 626 4.79 -10.21 -31.52
N GLY A 627 5.60 -9.88 -32.52
CA GLY A 627 7.05 -9.98 -32.36
C GLY A 627 7.55 -8.83 -31.48
N SER A 628 7.20 -8.79 -30.18
CA SER A 628 8.06 -8.13 -29.18
C SER A 628 7.83 -8.67 -27.77
N GLU A 629 8.95 -8.95 -27.12
CA GLU A 629 9.17 -9.66 -25.85
C GLU A 629 8.74 -8.91 -24.59
N ARG A 630 7.98 -7.84 -24.71
CA ARG A 630 7.72 -6.94 -23.60
C ARG A 630 6.28 -7.07 -23.18
N PHE A 631 6.13 -7.41 -21.92
CA PHE A 631 4.90 -7.40 -21.18
C PHE A 631 3.98 -8.59 -21.43
N ALA A 632 3.56 -9.26 -20.40
CA ALA A 632 3.92 -9.16 -19.00
C ALA A 632 3.09 -10.29 -18.44
N LYS A 633 3.65 -11.37 -17.92
CA LYS A 633 4.32 -11.30 -16.62
C LYS A 633 3.71 -10.19 -15.74
N TYR A 634 2.39 -10.15 -15.58
CA TYR A 634 1.81 -9.61 -14.36
C TYR A 634 0.35 -10.06 -14.14
N GLU A 635 0.22 -11.01 -13.21
CA GLU A 635 -0.99 -11.33 -12.44
C GLU A 635 -1.17 -10.27 -11.34
N VAL A 636 -2.41 -9.87 -11.02
CA VAL A 636 -2.76 -9.39 -9.66
C VAL A 636 -4.01 -10.11 -9.19
N LYS A 637 -3.86 -10.76 -8.03
CA LYS A 637 -4.93 -11.30 -7.21
C LYS A 637 -5.33 -10.28 -6.13
N GLN A 638 -6.52 -10.54 -5.60
CA GLN A 638 -6.96 -10.27 -4.22
C GLN A 638 -7.15 -8.80 -3.82
N GLY A 639 -8.35 -8.30 -4.16
CA GLY A 639 -8.94 -7.08 -3.62
C GLY A 639 -10.46 -7.11 -3.67
N ASP A 640 -11.06 -7.50 -4.79
CA ASP A 640 -12.41 -6.96 -5.03
C ASP A 640 -13.51 -7.97 -4.69
N ARG A 641 -13.70 -8.16 -3.38
CA ARG A 641 -15.01 -8.58 -2.83
C ARG A 641 -16.02 -7.46 -3.13
N ILE A 642 -17.28 -7.78 -3.44
CA ILE A 642 -18.43 -7.71 -2.50
C ILE A 642 -19.67 -8.37 -3.16
N GLY A 643 -20.43 -9.17 -2.41
CA GLY A 643 -21.85 -9.46 -2.71
C GLY A 643 -22.21 -10.95 -2.83
N ARG A 644 -22.86 -11.50 -1.80
CA ARG A 644 -23.27 -12.92 -1.69
C ARG A 644 -24.74 -13.10 -2.08
N MET A 645 -25.07 -14.14 -2.86
CA MET A 645 -26.32 -14.93 -2.78
C MET A 645 -26.13 -16.26 -3.55
N ARG A 646 -26.64 -17.38 -3.04
CA ARG A 646 -26.48 -18.73 -3.64
C ARG A 646 -27.83 -19.33 -3.99
N ILE A 647 -27.94 -19.81 -5.23
CA ILE A 647 -29.12 -20.39 -5.88
C ILE A 647 -29.19 -21.90 -5.59
N ARG A 648 -30.32 -22.44 -5.10
CA ARG A 648 -30.42 -23.84 -4.66
C ARG A 648 -31.53 -24.67 -5.35
N SER A 649 -32.28 -24.12 -6.30
CA SER A 649 -33.36 -24.81 -7.04
C SER A 649 -33.68 -24.08 -8.36
N LYS A 650 -34.48 -24.68 -9.28
CA LYS A 650 -35.05 -23.96 -10.45
C LYS A 650 -35.87 -22.74 -10.02
N LYS A 651 -36.54 -22.83 -8.88
CA LYS A 651 -37.27 -21.73 -8.24
C LYS A 651 -36.31 -20.65 -7.76
N ASP A 652 -35.16 -21.02 -7.17
CA ASP A 652 -34.09 -20.07 -6.81
C ASP A 652 -33.37 -19.49 -8.02
N GLN A 653 -33.27 -20.22 -9.15
CA GLN A 653 -32.67 -19.74 -10.40
C GLN A 653 -33.55 -18.63 -10.99
N ALA A 654 -34.87 -18.84 -11.01
CA ALA A 654 -35.84 -17.81 -11.35
C ALA A 654 -35.87 -16.68 -10.30
N LEU A 655 -35.76 -17.00 -9.01
CA LEU A 655 -35.71 -16.02 -7.92
C LEU A 655 -34.42 -15.21 -7.92
N VAL A 656 -33.27 -15.74 -8.30
CA VAL A 656 -32.00 -15.00 -8.33
C VAL A 656 -31.77 -14.32 -9.67
N THR A 657 -32.20 -14.90 -10.79
CA THR A 657 -32.26 -14.15 -12.06
C THR A 657 -33.27 -13.00 -11.95
N GLY A 658 -34.42 -13.27 -11.33
CA GLY A 658 -35.43 -12.28 -10.98
C GLY A 658 -34.94 -11.27 -9.95
N ARG A 659 -34.28 -11.69 -8.85
CA ARG A 659 -33.81 -10.79 -7.78
C ARG A 659 -32.55 -10.02 -8.16
N ILE A 660 -31.63 -10.55 -8.97
CA ILE A 660 -30.48 -9.80 -9.51
C ILE A 660 -30.98 -8.75 -10.50
N ALA A 661 -31.93 -9.09 -11.39
CA ALA A 661 -32.56 -8.13 -12.28
C ALA A 661 -33.38 -7.08 -11.49
N LEU A 662 -34.10 -7.49 -10.44
CA LEU A 662 -34.90 -6.60 -9.58
C LEU A 662 -34.03 -5.73 -8.66
N ASP A 663 -32.91 -6.25 -8.14
CA ASP A 663 -31.96 -5.51 -7.29
C ASP A 663 -31.06 -4.57 -8.12
N LEU A 664 -30.79 -4.90 -9.39
CA LEU A 664 -30.20 -4.00 -10.39
C LEU A 664 -31.11 -2.81 -10.71
N VAL A 665 -32.41 -3.06 -10.81
CA VAL A 665 -33.43 -2.02 -11.08
C VAL A 665 -33.80 -1.22 -9.83
N LYS A 666 -33.67 -1.80 -8.62
CA LYS A 666 -34.04 -1.16 -7.34
C LYS A 666 -32.98 -0.23 -6.75
N ALA A 667 -31.73 -0.28 -7.19
CA ALA A 667 -30.67 0.56 -6.64
C ALA A 667 -30.64 1.95 -7.33
N MET A 668 -31.13 2.99 -6.67
CA MET A 668 -31.08 4.39 -7.17
C MET A 668 -29.70 5.05 -7.01
N LYS A 669 -28.63 4.30 -7.26
CA LYS A 669 -27.24 4.79 -7.31
C LYS A 669 -26.56 4.17 -8.53
N GLU A 670 -25.67 4.92 -9.18
CA GLU A 670 -24.83 4.40 -10.26
C GLU A 670 -24.11 3.13 -9.76
N ASP A 671 -24.46 1.97 -10.31
CA ASP A 671 -23.93 0.66 -9.88
C ASP A 671 -23.63 -0.20 -11.10
N SER A 672 -22.42 -0.75 -11.15
CA SER A 672 -21.94 -1.59 -12.25
C SER A 672 -21.80 -3.02 -11.76
N ARG A 673 -22.44 -3.96 -12.44
CA ARG A 673 -22.48 -5.36 -12.02
C ARG A 673 -22.14 -6.32 -13.13
N ILE A 674 -21.67 -7.46 -12.68
CA ILE A 674 -21.24 -8.58 -13.48
C ILE A 674 -22.31 -9.65 -13.41
N VAL A 675 -22.90 -9.99 -14.56
CA VAL A 675 -23.91 -11.05 -14.66
C VAL A 675 -23.33 -12.24 -15.41
N PHE A 676 -23.50 -13.43 -14.83
CA PHE A 676 -23.13 -14.68 -15.47
C PHE A 676 -24.38 -15.37 -16.04
N LEU A 677 -24.48 -15.49 -17.36
CA LEU A 677 -25.55 -16.24 -18.03
C LEU A 677 -25.03 -17.60 -18.48
N PRO A 678 -25.66 -18.72 -18.08
CA PRO A 678 -25.30 -20.03 -18.60
C PRO A 678 -25.54 -20.08 -20.11
N MET A 679 -24.51 -20.42 -20.89
CA MET A 679 -24.60 -20.44 -22.36
C MET A 679 -25.67 -21.41 -22.87
N ARG A 680 -25.93 -22.49 -22.14
CA ARG A 680 -27.01 -23.43 -22.45
C ARG A 680 -28.39 -22.74 -22.44
N VAL A 681 -28.61 -21.76 -21.57
CA VAL A 681 -29.88 -20.99 -21.52
C VAL A 681 -29.98 -20.07 -22.73
N VAL A 682 -28.91 -19.35 -23.07
CA VAL A 682 -28.87 -18.46 -24.24
C VAL A 682 -29.08 -19.23 -25.54
N ASN A 683 -28.37 -20.37 -25.70
CA ASN A 683 -28.48 -21.22 -26.88
C ASN A 683 -29.90 -21.81 -27.02
N ASN A 684 -30.51 -22.27 -25.92
CA ASN A 684 -31.87 -22.80 -25.94
C ASN A 684 -32.91 -21.73 -26.28
N LEU A 685 -32.74 -20.51 -25.77
CA LEU A 685 -33.63 -19.39 -26.09
C LEU A 685 -33.47 -18.91 -27.53
N ARG A 686 -32.23 -18.89 -28.04
CA ARG A 686 -31.94 -18.64 -29.45
C ARG A 686 -32.68 -19.64 -30.33
N GLU A 687 -32.54 -20.93 -30.05
CA GLU A 687 -33.18 -21.96 -30.87
C GLU A 687 -34.71 -21.84 -30.87
N LYS A 688 -35.30 -21.58 -29.70
CA LYS A 688 -36.75 -21.30 -29.60
C LYS A 688 -37.16 -20.05 -30.39
N ALA A 689 -36.34 -19.01 -30.39
CA ALA A 689 -36.62 -17.80 -31.17
C ALA A 689 -36.52 -18.05 -32.68
N ARG A 690 -35.53 -18.84 -33.12
CA ARG A 690 -35.38 -19.25 -34.53
C ARG A 690 -36.60 -20.05 -34.99
N VAL A 691 -37.00 -21.07 -34.25
CA VAL A 691 -38.20 -21.88 -34.53
C VAL A 691 -39.48 -21.03 -34.55
N ALA A 692 -39.63 -20.08 -33.62
CA ALA A 692 -40.80 -19.20 -33.58
C ALA A 692 -40.92 -18.26 -34.79
N LEU A 693 -39.78 -17.91 -35.39
CA LEU A 693 -39.64 -17.03 -36.56
C LEU A 693 -39.51 -17.80 -37.88
N GLU A 694 -39.27 -19.11 -37.82
CA GLU A 694 -39.11 -19.98 -38.98
C GLU A 694 -40.38 -19.96 -39.84
N GLY A 695 -40.20 -19.73 -41.15
CA GLY A 695 -41.31 -19.51 -42.08
C GLY A 695 -42.05 -18.17 -41.97
N LYS A 696 -41.72 -17.32 -40.98
CA LYS A 696 -42.33 -15.99 -40.78
C LYS A 696 -41.40 -14.83 -41.13
N HIS A 697 -40.09 -15.02 -41.04
CA HIS A 697 -39.12 -13.99 -41.45
C HIS A 697 -37.83 -14.62 -42.00
N VAL A 698 -37.28 -14.04 -43.06
CA VAL A 698 -36.08 -14.58 -43.74
C VAL A 698 -34.84 -14.61 -42.84
N LEU A 699 -34.73 -13.67 -41.89
CA LEU A 699 -33.64 -13.57 -40.93
C LEU A 699 -33.75 -14.52 -39.72
N ALA A 700 -34.75 -15.43 -39.69
CA ALA A 700 -34.96 -16.32 -38.56
C ALA A 700 -33.69 -17.10 -38.17
N ASN A 701 -32.94 -17.60 -39.15
CA ASN A 701 -31.72 -18.37 -38.92
C ASN A 701 -30.50 -17.51 -38.54
N GLU A 702 -30.55 -16.20 -38.78
CA GLU A 702 -29.47 -15.25 -38.50
C GLU A 702 -29.50 -14.71 -37.06
N ILE A 703 -30.55 -15.00 -36.29
CA ILE A 703 -30.63 -14.62 -34.87
C ILE A 703 -29.43 -15.22 -34.12
N SER A 704 -28.60 -14.36 -33.54
CA SER A 704 -27.39 -14.72 -32.82
C SER A 704 -27.62 -14.83 -31.31
N ASN A 705 -26.62 -15.31 -30.57
CA ASN A 705 -26.65 -15.25 -29.11
C ASN A 705 -26.68 -13.81 -28.61
N GLY A 706 -25.98 -12.89 -29.29
CA GLY A 706 -25.98 -11.46 -28.97
C GLY A 706 -27.39 -10.86 -29.07
N ASP A 707 -28.16 -11.19 -30.10
CA ASP A 707 -29.53 -10.68 -30.26
C ASP A 707 -30.46 -11.15 -29.15
N ILE A 708 -30.30 -12.40 -28.71
CA ILE A 708 -31.11 -12.97 -27.63
C ILE A 708 -30.78 -12.34 -26.29
N ILE A 709 -29.49 -12.13 -26.01
CA ILE A 709 -29.03 -11.46 -24.80
C ILE A 709 -29.58 -10.02 -24.77
N THR A 710 -29.37 -9.28 -25.86
CA THR A 710 -29.88 -7.92 -26.02
C THR A 710 -31.40 -7.87 -25.86
N ALA A 711 -32.14 -8.81 -26.46
CA ALA A 711 -33.59 -8.90 -26.31
C ALA A 711 -34.06 -9.22 -24.89
N ILE A 712 -33.37 -10.12 -24.18
CA ILE A 712 -33.66 -10.44 -22.77
C ILE A 712 -33.56 -9.18 -21.91
N PHE A 713 -32.47 -8.42 -22.04
CA PHE A 713 -32.27 -7.22 -21.23
C PHE A 713 -33.19 -6.08 -21.62
N THR A 714 -33.46 -5.85 -22.90
CA THR A 714 -34.40 -4.80 -23.32
C THR A 714 -35.83 -5.12 -22.89
N LYS A 715 -36.24 -6.40 -22.92
CA LYS A 715 -37.51 -6.85 -22.36
C LYS A 715 -37.59 -6.54 -20.86
N PHE A 716 -36.53 -6.81 -20.10
CA PHE A 716 -36.46 -6.48 -18.67
C PHE A 716 -36.52 -4.98 -18.39
N VAL A 717 -35.85 -4.15 -19.20
CA VAL A 717 -35.89 -2.68 -19.07
C VAL A 717 -37.30 -2.14 -19.36
N ARG A 718 -37.97 -2.62 -20.41
CA ARG A 718 -39.34 -2.18 -20.74
C ARG A 718 -40.36 -2.60 -19.68
N LEU A 719 -40.19 -3.77 -19.06
CA LEU A 719 -41.05 -4.23 -17.97
C LEU A 719 -40.94 -3.37 -16.70
N ASN A 720 -39.85 -2.61 -16.54
CA ASN A 720 -39.57 -1.80 -15.35
C ASN A 720 -39.76 -0.28 -15.55
N LEU A 721 -39.74 0.23 -16.79
CA LEU A 721 -40.00 1.64 -17.11
C LEU A 721 -41.47 1.89 -17.49
N LYS A 722 -42.26 2.52 -16.60
CA LYS A 722 -43.54 3.15 -16.99
C LYS A 722 -43.28 4.48 -17.69
N SER A 723 -42.82 4.39 -18.93
CA SER A 723 -42.56 5.54 -19.81
C SER A 723 -43.48 5.45 -21.03
N GLU A 724 -44.19 6.54 -21.34
CA GLU A 724 -44.96 6.68 -22.59
C GLU A 724 -44.02 6.81 -23.81
N TYR A 725 -42.74 7.08 -23.58
CA TYR A 725 -41.74 7.20 -24.62
C TYR A 725 -41.31 5.84 -25.18
N LYS A 726 -40.99 5.80 -26.48
CA LYS A 726 -40.50 4.62 -27.17
C LYS A 726 -39.10 4.26 -26.64
N ILE A 727 -38.87 2.98 -26.36
CA ILE A 727 -37.54 2.47 -26.00
C ILE A 727 -36.80 2.14 -27.29
N SER A 728 -35.73 2.88 -27.59
CA SER A 728 -34.79 2.53 -28.65
C SER A 728 -33.73 1.57 -28.12
N LEU A 729 -33.43 0.55 -28.90
CA LEU A 729 -32.42 -0.45 -28.56
C LEU A 729 -31.16 -0.15 -29.36
N SER A 730 -30.01 0.00 -28.70
CA SER A 730 -28.72 0.25 -29.37
C SER A 730 -27.76 -0.93 -29.15
N SER A 731 -27.09 -1.36 -30.22
CA SER A 731 -26.11 -2.46 -30.21
C SER A 731 -24.84 -2.03 -30.94
N THR A 732 -23.68 -2.40 -30.41
CA THR A 732 -22.37 -2.14 -31.02
C THR A 732 -22.11 -3.10 -32.17
N ILE A 733 -21.55 -2.57 -33.26
CA ILE A 733 -21.13 -3.32 -34.44
C ILE A 733 -19.66 -3.04 -34.70
N ASN A 734 -18.91 -4.11 -34.97
CA ASN A 734 -17.53 -4.01 -35.37
C ASN A 734 -17.42 -3.92 -36.90
N LEU A 735 -16.69 -2.92 -37.41
CA LEU A 735 -16.53 -2.65 -38.84
C LEU A 735 -15.18 -3.12 -39.42
N ARG A 736 -14.35 -3.83 -38.63
CA ARG A 736 -12.94 -4.17 -38.90
C ARG A 736 -12.65 -4.75 -40.29
N ASP A 737 -13.60 -5.47 -40.90
CA ASP A 737 -13.41 -6.12 -42.20
C ASP A 737 -14.27 -5.52 -43.33
N ARG A 738 -15.01 -4.44 -43.05
CA ARG A 738 -16.07 -3.91 -43.93
C ARG A 738 -15.73 -2.56 -44.56
N ILE A 739 -14.73 -1.84 -44.04
CA ILE A 739 -14.34 -0.50 -44.54
C ILE A 739 -12.90 -0.56 -45.04
N PRO A 740 -12.69 -0.62 -46.37
CA PRO A 740 -11.35 -0.67 -46.94
C PRO A 740 -10.49 0.55 -46.56
N GLU A 741 -11.05 1.75 -46.39
CA GLU A 741 -10.28 2.96 -46.04
C GLU A 741 -9.87 3.05 -44.57
N LEU A 742 -10.39 2.18 -43.70
CA LEU A 742 -9.90 2.01 -42.33
C LEU A 742 -8.80 0.94 -42.24
N LYS A 743 -8.49 0.25 -43.35
CA LYS A 743 -7.26 -0.54 -43.47
C LYS A 743 -6.10 0.43 -43.67
N GLY A 744 -5.53 0.91 -42.57
CA GLY A 744 -4.23 1.57 -42.62
C GLY A 744 -3.15 0.62 -43.14
N GLU A 745 -2.07 1.17 -43.69
CA GLU A 745 -0.86 0.39 -43.90
C GLU A 745 -0.36 -0.17 -42.57
N LYS A 746 0.19 -1.38 -42.62
CA LYS A 746 0.42 -2.16 -41.42
C LYS A 746 1.38 -1.45 -40.48
N GLY A 747 0.94 -1.27 -39.23
CA GLY A 747 1.69 -0.58 -38.19
C GLY A 747 0.99 0.65 -37.59
N GLU A 748 -0.05 1.19 -38.24
CA GLU A 748 -0.86 2.25 -37.65
C GLU A 748 -1.99 1.67 -36.79
N GLY A 749 -1.63 1.19 -35.60
CA GLY A 749 -2.55 0.62 -34.59
C GLY A 749 -3.61 1.58 -34.02
N PHE A 750 -3.87 2.71 -34.68
CA PHE A 750 -4.81 3.75 -34.25
C PHE A 750 -6.12 3.78 -35.04
N ILE A 751 -6.25 3.05 -36.15
CA ILE A 751 -7.51 2.96 -36.94
C ILE A 751 -8.18 1.58 -36.77
N HIS A 752 -7.89 0.86 -35.69
CA HIS A 752 -8.31 -0.55 -35.55
C HIS A 752 -9.73 -0.77 -34.98
N ASN A 753 -10.47 0.26 -34.54
CA ASN A 753 -11.76 0.06 -33.87
C ASN A 753 -12.82 1.13 -34.21
N ALA A 754 -13.28 1.18 -35.47
CA ALA A 754 -14.55 1.87 -35.73
C ALA A 754 -15.71 1.01 -35.20
N VAL A 755 -16.33 1.46 -34.11
CA VAL A 755 -17.56 0.87 -33.57
C VAL A 755 -18.75 1.67 -34.14
N HIS A 756 -19.61 0.98 -34.90
CA HIS A 756 -20.88 1.54 -35.35
C HIS A 756 -21.99 1.16 -34.37
N TYR A 757 -23.05 1.97 -34.28
CA TYR A 757 -24.23 1.66 -33.47
C TYR A 757 -25.40 1.31 -34.36
N ALA A 758 -25.94 0.09 -34.22
CA ALA A 758 -27.27 -0.24 -34.70
C ALA A 758 -28.28 0.20 -33.66
N THR A 759 -29.16 1.12 -34.04
CA THR A 759 -30.31 1.48 -33.21
C THR A 759 -31.58 0.92 -33.83
N ALA A 760 -32.22 -0.04 -33.16
CA ALA A 760 -33.54 -0.50 -33.52
C ALA A 760 -34.59 0.48 -32.98
N ASN A 761 -35.28 1.16 -33.89
CA ASN A 761 -36.32 2.15 -33.58
C ASN A 761 -37.71 1.53 -33.71
N PHE A 762 -38.05 0.63 -32.79
CA PHE A 762 -39.35 -0.02 -32.76
C PHE A 762 -39.98 0.08 -31.36
N THR A 763 -41.30 0.12 -31.29
CA THR A 763 -42.00 0.27 -30.01
C THR A 763 -42.04 -1.07 -29.29
N ILE A 764 -41.26 -1.19 -28.22
CA ILE A 764 -41.27 -2.38 -27.36
C ILE A 764 -42.35 -2.18 -26.31
N SER A 765 -43.32 -3.09 -26.21
CA SER A 765 -44.29 -3.13 -25.12
C SER A 765 -43.95 -4.26 -24.14
N PRO A 766 -44.49 -4.20 -22.91
CA PRO A 766 -44.47 -5.33 -21.99
C PRO A 766 -44.99 -6.65 -22.59
N SER A 767 -45.84 -6.61 -23.63
CA SER A 767 -46.37 -7.78 -24.33
C SER A 767 -45.54 -8.23 -25.55
N THR A 768 -44.62 -7.44 -26.09
CA THR A 768 -43.81 -7.80 -27.28
C THR A 768 -42.98 -9.07 -27.07
N PRO A 769 -43.18 -10.16 -27.84
CA PRO A 769 -42.42 -11.40 -27.67
C PRO A 769 -40.90 -11.23 -27.79
N LEU A 770 -40.14 -12.02 -27.02
CA LEU A 770 -38.67 -11.92 -26.98
C LEU A 770 -38.01 -12.18 -28.36
N HIS A 771 -38.57 -13.09 -29.15
CA HIS A 771 -38.08 -13.39 -30.49
C HIS A 771 -38.30 -12.23 -31.48
N GLU A 772 -39.38 -11.44 -31.32
CA GLU A 772 -39.59 -10.23 -32.13
C GLU A 772 -38.59 -9.13 -31.77
N ILE A 773 -38.27 -8.96 -30.49
CA ILE A 773 -37.24 -8.00 -30.05
C ILE A 773 -35.87 -8.38 -30.61
N ALA A 774 -35.51 -9.67 -30.57
CA ALA A 774 -34.26 -10.18 -31.13
C ALA A 774 -34.20 -9.99 -32.66
N LEU A 775 -35.31 -10.19 -33.35
CA LEU A 775 -35.43 -9.96 -34.79
C LEU A 775 -35.22 -8.49 -35.16
N GLN A 776 -35.86 -7.56 -34.43
CA GLN A 776 -35.71 -6.13 -34.70
C GLN A 776 -34.29 -5.63 -34.43
N ASN A 777 -33.61 -6.17 -33.41
CA ASN A 777 -32.18 -5.91 -33.23
C ASN A 777 -31.35 -6.42 -34.42
N ARG A 778 -31.59 -7.66 -34.86
CA ARG A 778 -30.88 -8.25 -36.01
C ARG A 778 -31.09 -7.43 -37.30
N MET A 779 -32.31 -6.94 -37.53
CA MET A 779 -32.60 -6.05 -38.66
C MET A 779 -31.85 -4.71 -38.56
N ALA A 780 -31.80 -4.11 -37.37
CA ALA A 780 -31.06 -2.87 -37.15
C ALA A 780 -29.54 -3.08 -37.36
N VAL A 781 -29.00 -4.20 -36.90
CA VAL A 781 -27.60 -4.58 -37.11
C VAL A 781 -27.28 -4.77 -38.59
N ASN A 782 -28.11 -5.52 -39.32
CA ASN A 782 -27.89 -5.73 -40.75
C ASN A 782 -28.01 -4.43 -41.56
N LYS A 783 -28.92 -3.52 -41.17
CA LYS A 783 -29.04 -2.20 -41.82
C LYS A 783 -27.85 -1.28 -41.53
N ALA A 784 -27.38 -1.23 -40.29
CA ALA A 784 -26.21 -0.43 -39.91
C ALA A 784 -24.88 -0.97 -40.49
N LEU A 785 -24.91 -2.14 -41.13
CA LEU A 785 -23.83 -2.72 -41.93
C LEU A 785 -23.91 -2.36 -43.43
N GLU A 786 -24.89 -1.55 -43.85
CA GLU A 786 -24.97 -1.03 -45.22
C GLU A 786 -23.84 -0.03 -45.48
N GLU A 787 -23.16 -0.19 -46.63
CA GLU A 787 -21.97 0.57 -47.00
C GLU A 787 -22.22 2.09 -47.02
N SER A 788 -23.42 2.54 -47.41
CA SER A 788 -23.80 3.95 -47.43
C SER A 788 -23.87 4.60 -46.04
N ASP A 789 -24.39 3.89 -45.02
CA ASP A 789 -24.49 4.40 -43.64
C ASP A 789 -23.10 4.46 -43.00
N ILE A 790 -22.27 3.48 -43.32
CA ILE A 790 -20.87 3.40 -42.93
C ILE A 790 -20.05 4.57 -43.50
N VAL A 791 -20.16 4.85 -44.79
CA VAL A 791 -19.43 5.95 -45.47
C VAL A 791 -19.85 7.32 -44.91
N ALA A 792 -21.15 7.50 -44.63
CA ALA A 792 -21.66 8.72 -44.01
C ALA A 792 -21.08 8.96 -42.60
N GLY A 793 -21.04 7.93 -41.75
CA GLY A 793 -20.49 8.01 -40.40
C GLY A 793 -18.99 8.35 -40.38
N VAL A 794 -18.20 7.77 -41.29
CA VAL A 794 -16.75 8.03 -41.43
C VAL A 794 -16.50 9.47 -41.92
N SER A 795 -17.30 9.97 -42.85
CA SER A 795 -17.19 11.34 -43.37
C SER A 795 -17.43 12.39 -42.28
N THR A 796 -18.47 12.23 -41.47
CA THR A 796 -18.77 13.14 -40.33
C THR A 796 -17.66 13.16 -39.29
N LEU A 797 -17.07 12.00 -38.95
CA LEU A 797 -15.94 11.92 -38.03
C LEU A 797 -14.70 12.68 -38.53
N ARG A 798 -14.43 12.60 -39.84
CA ARG A 798 -13.30 13.32 -40.48
C ARG A 798 -13.48 14.83 -40.44
N GLU A 799 -14.69 15.33 -40.67
CA GLU A 799 -14.98 16.77 -40.61
C GLU A 799 -14.91 17.33 -39.18
N LEU A 800 -15.36 16.57 -38.16
CA LEU A 800 -15.22 16.95 -36.75
C LEU A 800 -13.75 17.00 -36.31
N ALA A 801 -12.92 16.06 -36.79
CA ALA A 801 -11.49 16.05 -36.52
C ALA A 801 -10.76 17.25 -37.17
N LYS A 802 -11.10 17.60 -38.41
CA LYS A 802 -10.56 18.79 -39.10
C LYS A 802 -10.92 20.10 -38.40
N ALA A 803 -12.09 20.16 -37.77
CA ALA A 803 -12.55 21.32 -37.00
C ALA A 803 -11.89 21.43 -35.60
N GLY A 804 -10.91 20.59 -35.27
CA GLY A 804 -10.21 20.61 -33.98
C GLY A 804 -11.12 20.28 -32.77
N GLN A 805 -12.31 19.75 -33.01
CA GLN A 805 -13.27 19.43 -31.96
C GLN A 805 -12.91 18.06 -31.36
N VAL A 806 -12.30 18.09 -30.17
CA VAL A 806 -12.01 16.88 -29.41
C VAL A 806 -13.30 16.41 -28.71
N MET A 807 -13.90 15.33 -29.18
CA MET A 807 -14.87 14.59 -28.39
C MET A 807 -14.15 13.80 -27.29
N LEU A 808 -14.37 14.17 -26.03
CA LEU A 808 -13.96 13.37 -24.86
C LEU A 808 -15.19 12.69 -24.27
N ILE A 809 -15.25 11.36 -24.40
CA ILE A 809 -16.17 10.50 -23.64
C ILE A 809 -15.30 9.59 -22.77
N CYS A 810 -15.40 9.72 -21.45
CA CYS A 810 -14.58 8.97 -20.50
C CYS A 810 -15.24 7.64 -20.12
N GLU A 811 -14.52 6.52 -20.30
CA GLU A 811 -14.76 5.27 -19.58
C GLU A 811 -14.08 5.29 -18.19
N PRO A 812 -14.54 4.50 -17.19
CA PRO A 812 -13.87 4.39 -15.90
C PRO A 812 -12.54 3.60 -16.01
N HIS A 813 -11.46 4.38 -16.07
CA HIS A 813 -10.02 4.06 -15.96
C HIS A 813 -9.55 2.64 -15.54
N HIS A 814 -8.68 2.06 -16.37
CA HIS A 814 -7.22 2.17 -16.17
C HIS A 814 -6.43 1.88 -17.48
N LYS A 815 -5.58 2.84 -17.87
CA LYS A 815 -4.66 2.94 -19.04
C LYS A 815 -5.22 3.70 -20.26
N LEU A 816 -4.45 4.71 -20.66
CA LEU A 816 -4.67 5.65 -21.74
C LEU A 816 -5.10 4.98 -23.06
N TYR A 817 -6.31 5.31 -23.51
CA TYR A 817 -6.72 5.33 -24.92
C TYR A 817 -7.37 6.69 -25.18
N SER A 818 -6.60 7.64 -25.71
CA SER A 818 -7.12 8.76 -26.49
C SER A 818 -6.59 8.54 -27.90
N SER A 819 -7.33 8.58 -29.00
CA SER A 819 -8.52 9.37 -29.34
C SER A 819 -9.52 8.59 -30.20
N SER A 820 -10.77 9.06 -30.20
CA SER A 820 -11.83 8.84 -31.19
C SER A 820 -12.27 7.40 -31.47
N ASN A 821 -13.20 6.91 -30.67
CA ASN A 821 -14.19 5.93 -31.12
C ASN A 821 -15.58 6.61 -30.99
N TRP A 822 -16.64 6.02 -31.53
CA TRP A 822 -18.04 6.44 -31.40
C TRP A 822 -18.51 7.50 -32.44
N SER A 823 -18.89 7.02 -33.64
CA SER A 823 -19.88 7.69 -34.50
C SER A 823 -21.29 7.25 -34.07
N GLY A 824 -22.15 8.21 -33.72
CA GLY A 824 -23.56 7.96 -33.39
C GLY A 824 -24.37 7.43 -34.58
N SER A 825 -25.54 6.86 -34.29
CA SER A 825 -26.50 6.39 -35.30
C SER A 825 -27.14 7.57 -36.03
N TRP A 826 -26.82 7.77 -37.31
CA TRP A 826 -27.38 8.86 -38.13
C TRP A 826 -28.42 8.31 -39.12
N GLN A 827 -29.66 8.11 -38.66
CA GLN A 827 -30.75 7.83 -39.61
C GLN A 827 -31.50 9.13 -39.95
N GLY A 828 -31.44 9.51 -41.23
CA GLY A 828 -32.33 10.54 -41.83
C GLY A 828 -31.85 12.00 -41.75
N ILE A 829 -30.55 12.26 -41.53
CA ILE A 829 -30.02 13.64 -41.49
C ILE A 829 -29.19 13.93 -42.75
N ASP A 830 -29.66 14.89 -43.55
CA ASP A 830 -28.91 15.47 -44.67
C ASP A 830 -28.02 16.62 -44.16
N PHE A 831 -26.72 16.36 -44.04
CA PHE A 831 -25.73 17.35 -43.59
C PHE A 831 -25.20 18.26 -44.69
N THR A 832 -25.59 18.07 -45.95
CA THR A 832 -25.10 18.93 -47.06
C THR A 832 -25.57 20.38 -46.94
N LYS A 833 -26.56 20.65 -46.07
CA LYS A 833 -27.06 22.00 -45.75
C LYS A 833 -26.48 22.59 -44.46
N ALA A 834 -25.63 21.88 -43.73
CA ALA A 834 -25.09 22.30 -42.44
C ALA A 834 -23.83 23.18 -42.55
N ALA A 835 -23.38 23.51 -43.77
CA ALA A 835 -22.38 24.55 -44.00
C ALA A 835 -23.06 25.82 -44.56
N PRO A 836 -23.59 26.73 -43.71
CA PRO A 836 -23.70 28.12 -44.11
C PRO A 836 -22.28 28.67 -44.22
N GLY A 837 -21.88 29.14 -45.40
CA GLY A 837 -20.56 29.73 -45.70
C GLY A 837 -20.26 31.05 -44.99
N SER A 838 -20.70 31.23 -43.74
CA SER A 838 -20.61 32.51 -43.01
C SER A 838 -20.32 32.37 -41.51
N TYR A 839 -19.77 31.25 -41.04
CA TYR A 839 -19.25 31.16 -39.66
C TYR A 839 -17.72 31.17 -39.70
N ASP A 840 -17.16 32.36 -39.45
CA ASP A 840 -15.73 32.53 -39.24
C ASP A 840 -15.41 32.15 -37.78
N VAL A 841 -14.64 31.06 -37.61
CA VAL A 841 -14.34 30.46 -36.30
C VAL A 841 -12.87 30.70 -35.91
N THR A 842 -12.17 31.60 -36.59
CA THR A 842 -10.73 31.77 -36.38
C THR A 842 -10.34 32.35 -35.01
N ASP A 843 -11.28 32.79 -34.15
CA ASP A 843 -10.87 33.63 -33.02
C ASP A 843 -11.51 33.45 -31.64
N LYS A 844 -12.25 32.36 -31.32
CA LYS A 844 -12.67 32.11 -29.90
C LYS A 844 -12.75 30.65 -29.48
N ASN A 845 -11.96 30.32 -28.45
CA ASN A 845 -12.08 29.13 -27.59
C ASN A 845 -13.24 29.30 -26.59
N GLU A 846 -14.50 29.20 -27.00
CA GLU A 846 -15.62 29.16 -26.06
C GLU A 846 -16.40 27.84 -26.14
N ILE A 847 -16.41 27.12 -25.00
CA ILE A 847 -17.24 25.94 -24.73
C ILE A 847 -18.53 26.44 -24.05
N LEU A 848 -19.71 26.12 -24.60
CA LEU A 848 -21.00 26.39 -23.95
C LEU A 848 -21.33 25.26 -22.94
N VAL A 849 -21.64 25.59 -21.68
CA VAL A 849 -21.94 24.63 -20.60
C VAL A 849 -23.28 24.97 -19.94
N LEU A 850 -24.18 23.98 -19.74
CA LEU A 850 -25.42 24.15 -18.95
C LEU A 850 -25.58 23.03 -17.89
N GLY A 851 -25.49 23.39 -16.60
CA GLY A 851 -26.03 22.61 -15.46
C GLY A 851 -25.06 22.30 -14.30
N GLN A 852 -25.27 22.93 -13.13
CA GLN A 852 -24.43 22.88 -11.92
C GLN A 852 -25.20 22.26 -10.73
N SER A 853 -24.57 21.42 -9.89
CA SER A 853 -25.09 21.00 -8.58
C SER A 853 -24.05 21.16 -7.48
N LYS A 854 -24.42 21.84 -6.40
CA LYS A 854 -23.59 22.20 -5.24
C LYS A 854 -23.62 21.10 -4.17
N THR A 855 -22.65 20.18 -4.16
CA THR A 855 -22.27 19.45 -2.94
C THR A 855 -20.75 19.21 -2.87
N LEU A 856 -20.14 19.59 -1.74
CA LEU A 856 -18.71 19.84 -1.51
C LEU A 856 -17.86 18.60 -1.18
N LYS A 857 -18.10 17.43 -1.81
CA LYS A 857 -17.31 16.19 -1.54
C LYS A 857 -16.94 15.39 -2.79
N ALA A 858 -16.30 16.04 -3.77
CA ALA A 858 -15.41 15.41 -4.75
C ALA A 858 -14.71 16.51 -5.55
N PRO A 859 -13.37 16.67 -5.48
CA PRO A 859 -12.68 17.51 -6.44
C PRO A 859 -12.63 16.74 -7.77
N MET A 860 -13.10 17.40 -8.84
CA MET A 860 -13.05 16.97 -10.26
C MET A 860 -14.13 15.98 -10.72
N ARG A 861 -15.35 16.47 -11.03
CA ARG A 861 -16.15 16.04 -12.20
C ARG A 861 -17.09 17.15 -12.64
N TYR A 862 -16.68 17.91 -13.66
CA TYR A 862 -17.59 18.75 -14.44
C TYR A 862 -18.41 17.84 -15.36
N ARG A 863 -19.72 18.08 -15.45
CA ARG A 863 -20.65 17.43 -16.38
C ARG A 863 -21.00 18.45 -17.47
N VAL A 864 -20.80 18.14 -18.74
CA VAL A 864 -21.27 18.97 -19.87
C VAL A 864 -21.75 18.05 -21.00
N VAL A 865 -22.99 18.29 -21.46
CA VAL A 865 -23.51 17.86 -22.75
C VAL A 865 -24.06 19.11 -23.42
N ILE A 866 -23.66 19.40 -24.67
CA ILE A 866 -24.22 20.49 -25.49
C ILE A 866 -25.31 19.89 -26.40
N MET A 867 -26.49 20.49 -26.43
CA MET A 867 -27.55 20.21 -27.42
C MET A 867 -27.99 21.54 -28.07
N CYS A 868 -28.05 21.60 -29.40
CA CYS A 868 -28.52 22.77 -30.16
C CYS A 868 -30.03 22.71 -30.41
N ARG A 869 -30.76 23.82 -30.21
CA ARG A 869 -32.23 23.92 -30.30
C ARG A 869 -32.79 24.02 -31.74
N THR A 870 -33.83 23.25 -32.09
CA THR A 870 -34.76 23.53 -33.21
C THR A 870 -36.22 23.50 -32.77
N SER A 871 -37.12 24.01 -33.61
CA SER A 871 -38.54 24.30 -33.35
C SER A 871 -39.46 23.08 -33.15
N ALA A 872 -38.93 21.86 -33.18
CA ALA A 872 -39.67 20.62 -32.93
C ALA A 872 -39.34 19.91 -31.60
N GLY A 873 -38.49 20.51 -30.75
CA GLY A 873 -38.28 20.10 -29.34
C GLY A 873 -37.18 19.07 -29.07
N PHE A 874 -36.67 19.08 -27.82
CA PHE A 874 -35.64 18.21 -27.22
C PHE A 874 -36.25 17.55 -26.00
N TRP A 875 -36.13 16.23 -25.80
CA TRP A 875 -36.17 15.65 -24.46
C TRP A 875 -35.39 14.33 -24.36
N CYS A 876 -34.45 14.33 -23.42
CA CYS A 876 -34.03 13.23 -22.54
C CYS A 876 -34.57 13.63 -21.15
N ASP A 877 -35.27 12.76 -20.42
CA ASP A 877 -35.70 13.05 -19.04
C ASP A 877 -35.87 11.78 -18.17
N PHE A 878 -35.72 11.95 -16.85
CA PHE A 878 -35.71 10.94 -15.80
C PHE A 878 -36.73 11.22 -14.68
N ALA A 879 -37.11 10.16 -13.93
CA ALA A 879 -37.80 10.05 -12.61
C ALA A 879 -39.04 9.11 -12.69
N ALA A 880 -39.54 8.40 -11.66
CA ALA A 880 -39.85 8.78 -10.28
C ALA A 880 -40.40 7.53 -9.47
N PRO A 881 -41.15 7.62 -8.34
CA PRO A 881 -40.70 7.30 -6.98
C PRO A 881 -41.64 6.33 -6.18
N VAL A 882 -41.47 6.30 -4.86
CA VAL A 882 -42.06 5.50 -3.75
C VAL A 882 -43.45 4.86 -3.92
N LYS A 883 -44.39 5.41 -4.72
CA LYS A 883 -45.67 4.75 -5.01
C LYS A 883 -45.51 3.39 -5.72
N THR A 884 -44.36 3.15 -6.37
CA THR A 884 -44.06 1.89 -7.07
C THR A 884 -43.93 0.69 -6.12
N MET A 885 -43.63 0.90 -4.83
CA MET A 885 -43.48 -0.19 -3.87
C MET A 885 -44.82 -0.80 -3.39
N ALA A 886 -45.93 -0.05 -3.44
CA ALA A 886 -47.26 -0.58 -3.13
C ALA A 886 -47.84 -1.47 -4.24
N LEU A 887 -47.35 -1.29 -5.48
CA LEU A 887 -47.77 -2.06 -6.65
C LEU A 887 -47.17 -3.47 -6.68
N VAL A 888 -46.12 -3.77 -5.90
CA VAL A 888 -45.45 -5.08 -5.91
C VAL A 888 -46.34 -6.16 -5.29
N ASP A 889 -47.09 -5.84 -4.23
CA ASP A 889 -48.04 -6.79 -3.62
C ASP A 889 -49.29 -6.97 -4.51
N GLU A 890 -49.69 -5.93 -5.24
CA GLU A 890 -50.81 -5.98 -6.19
C GLU A 890 -50.46 -6.69 -7.51
N PHE A 891 -49.17 -6.73 -7.89
CA PHE A 891 -48.66 -7.30 -9.15
C PHE A 891 -48.52 -8.83 -9.11
N ILE A 892 -48.11 -9.41 -7.97
CA ILE A 892 -48.11 -10.89 -7.81
C ILE A 892 -49.54 -11.44 -7.93
N ALA A 893 -50.54 -10.66 -7.51
CA ALA A 893 -51.95 -11.05 -7.56
C ALA A 893 -52.62 -10.88 -8.95
N ARG A 894 -51.95 -10.26 -9.95
CA ARG A 894 -52.59 -9.83 -11.22
C ARG A 894 -51.97 -10.38 -12.52
N ASP A 895 -50.91 -11.19 -12.48
CA ASP A 895 -50.32 -11.80 -13.70
C ASP A 895 -50.46 -13.34 -13.72
N PRO A 896 -51.48 -13.89 -14.41
CA PRO A 896 -51.73 -15.32 -14.50
C PRO A 896 -50.66 -16.11 -15.27
N SER A 897 -49.81 -15.45 -16.06
CA SER A 897 -48.79 -16.13 -16.88
C SER A 897 -47.64 -16.68 -16.04
N LEU A 898 -47.36 -16.06 -14.89
CA LEU A 898 -46.36 -16.50 -13.91
C LEU A 898 -46.83 -17.72 -13.10
N GLU A 899 -48.13 -17.91 -12.94
CA GLU A 899 -48.72 -19.07 -12.28
C GLU A 899 -48.57 -20.35 -13.12
N SER A 900 -48.71 -20.23 -14.44
CA SER A 900 -48.54 -21.36 -15.38
C SER A 900 -47.10 -21.86 -15.52
N LEU A 901 -46.11 -20.99 -15.25
CA LEU A 901 -44.69 -21.29 -15.38
C LEU A 901 -44.07 -21.91 -14.12
N LEU A 902 -44.73 -21.77 -12.96
CA LEU A 902 -44.20 -22.22 -11.66
C LEU A 902 -44.88 -23.47 -11.08
N GLY A 903 -46.05 -23.87 -11.61
CA GLY A 903 -46.84 -25.01 -11.11
C GLY A 903 -47.51 -24.73 -9.75
N LYS A 904 -48.60 -25.45 -9.44
CA LYS A 904 -49.35 -25.29 -8.18
C LYS A 904 -48.43 -25.55 -6.99
N VAL A 905 -48.04 -24.48 -6.29
CA VAL A 905 -47.34 -24.58 -5.01
C VAL A 905 -48.41 -24.73 -3.94
N ASP A 906 -48.37 -25.89 -3.29
CA ASP A 906 -49.31 -26.29 -2.25
C ASP A 906 -49.40 -25.22 -1.15
N THR A 907 -50.61 -24.75 -0.90
CA THR A 907 -50.94 -23.75 0.11
C THR A 907 -51.00 -24.41 1.46
N GLU A 908 -49.89 -24.52 2.19
CA GLU A 908 -49.97 -24.62 3.64
C GLU A 908 -48.71 -24.13 4.38
N ARG A 909 -48.99 -23.31 5.41
CA ARG A 909 -48.12 -22.82 6.50
C ARG A 909 -47.34 -21.53 6.27
N LYS A 910 -48.07 -20.45 6.53
CA LYS A 910 -47.64 -19.19 7.13
C LYS A 910 -46.89 -19.42 8.45
N THR A 911 -45.65 -18.95 8.55
CA THR A 911 -45.16 -18.18 9.71
C THR A 911 -43.99 -17.32 9.25
#